data_AF-A0A9E0XWL4-F1
#
_entry.id   AF-A0A9E0XWL4-F1
#
_cell.length_a   1.000
_cell.length_b   1.000
_cell.length_c   1.000
_cell.angle_alpha   90.00
_cell.angle_beta   90.00
_cell.angle_gamma   90.00
#
_symmetry.space_group_name_H-M   'P 1'
#
loop_
_entity.id
_entity.type
_entity.pdbx_description
1 polymer ?
#
loop_
_entity_poly.entity_id
_entity_poly.type
_entity_poly.pdbx_seq_one_letter_code
_entity_poly.pdbx_strand_id
1 'polypeptide(L)'
;MKRLLHFVLLGLITTVVASCSKDEADGLDSRLSSQIITVTIPQNEIQTKASAADFGKGAQIDRCIMEIYRNGILYGERQTATVTAGKATFNLRLVASQTYDFVFWADCSEGGQDKHYNTTDLTAISVNGDYTGNDDDFDAFFYCLSDYAVEGAFSETVTLKRPFGQLNVKTNDLTAIPDAALHPTDVKVTFSAMPTSFNAMTGVVGDETAEVSYTANVIDAASGELSMDYIWAPEREANLADFSVTFINNGNDITTNDAFKNIPIRRNYKTNVSGNLLTKQGTINVTIDPIWEGETPVVVNGAHNVTKETDYTSLQEAIDDADANDEIHVWGVIDEDITLAKDITIKSGDEASAARVRSLELAAGIDVTCENIEFFGSRDFWGESYGAYVADVKNATFRNCRFTQNPDEALALATAMNATGKLTFDGCSFGAQPMFQQLAEGGSLTILNSDFKAWGAQIEPANYISHTIKGNTFRTVHFTAQSGATAAASLSGAERMLVNELLANNTFIDDTKKVKVWATGFYVNDILPTIYNQTTDQVYGSLSEALAEAQSGQTILASGMTSTEDMTVSAGVTLDGAGNSVFSGKLFVEPGATLRNLTSEWNGTGTRQAIMVKGSDITLENLTVTYKGTEEKAEAIVTYAGAENLTVKDCEFTGYWKGMYLNSTKGLVIEGCTFDNMNPFSTDEWDATMMVTGNTFIGNTLWSKAIQLCVAAGTDGMTGTTKYQESWPENLKQSVYTILKENTFENQKTPYIRITSLDNPAWDYEPIYFCVTNFLKGDLKNAQNAFTRCDRYEPSAVDFLASYEGKSNVLRYTLDQRTAQANRDAAYKGHFYNTQGRHFSVFNPAKLIKWEVSGEIYVDAQMIAAQKPFRSELWTVSKNATTDDNEYPMLGIANVIEDADGTYQSTMDHAVVRIWDENGWTNVENVVVEAGWHTVKMVSDGTNVTYYFDDQAIGQYASASTPICLLSVMPQAFHYDYQHTDGRWFYPDYTCETYFCNINYNLAE
;
A
#
# COMPACT_ATOMS: atom_id res chain seq x y z
N MET A 1 -14.60 -20.70 -77.89
CA MET A 1 -13.57 -20.23 -78.84
C MET A 1 -12.22 -20.37 -78.16
N LYS A 2 -11.42 -21.40 -78.52
CA LYS A 2 -10.05 -21.36 -79.13
C LYS A 2 -9.04 -20.50 -78.34
N ARG A 3 -7.80 -20.91 -77.98
CA ARG A 3 -6.92 -22.09 -78.20
C ARG A 3 -5.67 -21.89 -77.26
N LEU A 4 -5.18 -22.92 -76.54
CA LEU A 4 -3.91 -23.71 -76.75
C LEU A 4 -2.59 -22.87 -76.76
N LEU A 5 -1.46 -23.19 -76.10
CA LEU A 5 -0.78 -24.46 -75.75
C LEU A 5 0.44 -24.20 -74.77
N HIS A 6 0.94 -25.24 -74.08
CA HIS A 6 2.08 -25.33 -73.12
C HIS A 6 3.51 -25.48 -73.76
N PHE A 7 4.60 -25.31 -72.96
CA PHE A 7 5.96 -25.97 -72.88
C PHE A 7 6.97 -24.97 -72.20
N VAL A 8 7.70 -25.18 -71.07
CA VAL A 8 8.80 -26.08 -70.60
C VAL A 8 10.27 -25.64 -70.93
N LEU A 9 11.13 -25.57 -69.87
CA LEU A 9 12.61 -25.79 -69.72
C LEU A 9 13.71 -24.67 -69.81
N LEU A 10 14.55 -24.63 -68.74
CA LEU A 10 16.02 -24.43 -68.49
C LEU A 10 16.98 -23.54 -69.34
N GLY A 11 17.88 -22.85 -68.61
CA GLY A 11 19.36 -22.74 -68.81
C GLY A 11 19.87 -21.73 -69.87
N LEU A 12 21.09 -21.18 -69.89
CA LEU A 12 22.34 -21.25 -69.09
C LEU A 12 23.36 -20.27 -69.76
N ILE A 13 24.17 -19.50 -68.98
CA ILE A 13 25.59 -19.05 -69.15
C ILE A 13 26.13 -18.43 -70.49
N THR A 14 26.95 -17.36 -70.39
CA THR A 14 28.37 -17.22 -70.92
C THR A 14 28.89 -15.77 -70.76
N THR A 15 29.83 -15.41 -69.86
CA THR A 15 31.33 -15.57 -69.78
C THR A 15 32.18 -14.48 -70.46
N VAL A 16 33.07 -13.85 -69.68
CA VAL A 16 34.38 -13.33 -70.12
C VAL A 16 35.47 -13.83 -69.16
N VAL A 17 36.51 -14.40 -69.77
CA VAL A 17 37.83 -14.96 -69.35
C VAL A 17 38.75 -13.95 -68.64
N ALA A 18 39.66 -14.26 -67.68
CA ALA A 18 40.75 -15.25 -67.47
C ALA A 18 42.17 -14.78 -67.89
N SER A 19 43.14 -14.89 -66.97
CA SER A 19 44.53 -15.35 -67.23
C SER A 19 45.13 -15.90 -65.92
N CYS A 20 45.24 -17.22 -65.67
CA CYS A 20 46.09 -18.28 -66.25
C CYS A 20 47.52 -18.40 -65.70
N SER A 21 47.75 -19.44 -64.91
CA SER A 21 48.77 -20.50 -65.09
C SER A 21 48.25 -21.77 -64.39
N LYS A 22 47.90 -22.86 -65.11
CA LYS A 22 48.66 -24.15 -65.26
C LYS A 22 49.03 -24.80 -63.91
N ASP A 23 48.80 -26.08 -63.61
CA ASP A 23 48.67 -27.32 -64.39
C ASP A 23 47.80 -28.36 -63.63
N GLU A 24 47.69 -29.54 -64.23
CA GLU A 24 46.88 -30.75 -64.02
C GLU A 24 46.77 -31.39 -62.61
N ALA A 25 45.79 -32.29 -62.54
CA ALA A 25 45.36 -33.13 -61.43
C ALA A 25 46.43 -34.08 -60.86
N ASP A 26 46.37 -34.31 -59.55
CA ASP A 26 46.18 -35.66 -58.98
C ASP A 26 45.87 -35.57 -57.47
N GLY A 27 45.10 -36.55 -56.97
CA GLY A 27 45.17 -36.92 -55.55
C GLY A 27 44.15 -36.28 -54.60
N LEU A 28 43.28 -37.15 -54.10
CA LEU A 28 42.48 -37.00 -52.88
C LEU A 28 43.30 -36.43 -51.70
N ASP A 29 42.62 -35.65 -50.85
CA ASP A 29 42.91 -35.35 -49.43
C ASP A 29 43.34 -33.92 -49.05
N SER A 30 42.35 -33.06 -48.77
CA SER A 30 42.17 -32.37 -47.48
C SER A 30 41.03 -31.35 -47.61
N ARG A 31 39.77 -31.78 -47.50
CA ARG A 31 38.65 -30.85 -47.25
C ARG A 31 38.82 -30.35 -45.81
N LEU A 32 39.58 -29.28 -45.66
CA LEU A 32 39.93 -28.67 -44.37
C LEU A 32 38.67 -28.26 -43.61
N SER A 33 38.56 -28.76 -42.39
CA SER A 33 37.60 -28.41 -41.36
C SER A 33 37.77 -26.96 -40.88
N SER A 34 36.99 -26.01 -41.40
CA SER A 34 36.98 -24.62 -40.92
C SER A 34 35.97 -24.40 -39.79
N GLN A 35 36.33 -23.61 -38.78
CA GLN A 35 35.44 -23.15 -37.71
C GLN A 35 35.34 -21.63 -37.79
N ILE A 36 34.15 -21.10 -38.05
CA ILE A 36 33.92 -19.67 -38.33
C ILE A 36 32.72 -19.18 -37.51
N ILE A 37 32.83 -17.98 -36.92
CA ILE A 37 31.68 -17.24 -36.39
C ILE A 37 31.57 -15.91 -37.13
N THR A 38 30.39 -15.64 -37.70
CA THR A 38 30.03 -14.34 -38.24
C THR A 38 29.12 -13.63 -37.25
N VAL A 39 29.51 -12.43 -36.83
CA VAL A 39 28.70 -11.57 -35.97
C VAL A 39 27.92 -10.60 -36.85
N THR A 40 26.63 -10.43 -36.55
CA THR A 40 25.74 -9.42 -37.13
C THR A 40 25.42 -8.38 -36.06
N ILE A 41 25.61 -7.11 -36.41
CA ILE A 41 25.30 -5.95 -35.58
C ILE A 41 24.11 -5.24 -36.22
N PRO A 42 22.98 -5.09 -35.50
CA PRO A 42 21.82 -4.38 -36.04
C PRO A 42 22.16 -2.95 -36.49
N GLN A 43 21.98 -2.66 -37.79
CA GLN A 43 22.18 -1.34 -38.39
C GLN A 43 20.97 -0.96 -39.28
N ASN A 44 20.36 0.21 -39.06
CA ASN A 44 19.22 0.71 -39.84
C ASN A 44 19.64 1.81 -40.83
N GLU A 45 18.86 2.05 -41.91
CA GLU A 45 19.21 3.02 -42.98
C GLU A 45 19.43 4.47 -42.45
N ILE A 46 20.53 5.09 -42.87
CA ILE A 46 20.97 6.44 -42.47
C ILE A 46 20.46 7.49 -43.48
N GLN A 47 19.80 8.57 -43.02
CA GLN A 47 19.60 9.79 -43.82
C GLN A 47 20.63 10.87 -43.41
N THR A 48 21.05 11.71 -44.37
CA THR A 48 22.18 12.65 -44.26
C THR A 48 21.93 13.93 -43.43
N LYS A 49 21.18 13.89 -42.32
CA LYS A 49 21.09 15.00 -41.34
C LYS A 49 20.85 14.44 -39.94
N ALA A 50 21.64 14.85 -38.94
CA ALA A 50 21.45 14.46 -37.55
C ALA A 50 20.14 15.07 -37.00
N SER A 51 19.18 14.21 -36.69
CA SER A 51 17.98 14.50 -35.90
C SER A 51 17.88 13.47 -34.76
N ALA A 52 17.06 13.69 -33.73
CA ALA A 52 16.85 12.68 -32.67
C ALA A 52 16.35 11.32 -33.21
N ALA A 53 15.80 11.30 -34.43
CA ALA A 53 15.39 10.08 -35.12
C ALA A 53 16.56 9.21 -35.64
N ASP A 54 17.81 9.67 -35.50
CA ASP A 54 18.99 8.96 -35.98
C ASP A 54 19.82 8.28 -34.88
N PHE A 55 19.59 8.60 -33.60
CA PHE A 55 20.24 7.93 -32.47
C PHE A 55 19.81 6.47 -32.33
N GLY A 56 20.76 5.59 -32.04
CA GLY A 56 20.52 4.17 -31.84
C GLY A 56 20.38 3.39 -33.14
N LYS A 57 20.96 3.87 -34.24
CA LYS A 57 20.99 3.12 -35.51
C LYS A 57 22.19 2.18 -35.64
N GLY A 58 23.08 2.11 -34.65
CA GLY A 58 24.30 1.29 -34.69
C GLY A 58 25.30 1.72 -35.76
N ALA A 59 25.16 2.94 -36.29
CA ALA A 59 25.93 3.43 -37.44
C ALA A 59 27.41 3.68 -37.12
N GLN A 60 27.73 3.96 -35.85
CA GLN A 60 29.08 4.29 -35.38
C GLN A 60 29.91 3.06 -35.00
N ILE A 61 29.31 1.86 -35.03
CA ILE A 61 30.00 0.63 -34.63
C ILE A 61 30.99 0.21 -35.72
N ASP A 62 32.28 0.26 -35.40
CA ASP A 62 33.38 -0.06 -36.32
C ASP A 62 34.28 -1.21 -35.83
N ARG A 63 34.09 -1.66 -34.58
CA ARG A 63 34.91 -2.70 -33.94
C ARG A 63 34.04 -3.78 -33.29
N CYS A 64 34.50 -5.03 -33.35
CA CYS A 64 33.95 -6.16 -32.59
C CYS A 64 35.11 -6.99 -31.98
N ILE A 65 35.04 -7.22 -30.68
CA ILE A 65 35.97 -8.01 -29.86
C ILE A 65 35.30 -9.35 -29.55
N MET A 66 36.07 -10.43 -29.58
CA MET A 66 35.64 -11.76 -29.16
C MET A 66 36.68 -12.38 -28.21
N GLU A 67 36.19 -12.89 -27.09
CA GLU A 67 36.93 -13.73 -26.15
C GLU A 67 36.27 -15.11 -26.06
N ILE A 68 37.11 -16.15 -25.90
CA ILE A 68 36.65 -17.53 -25.82
C ILE A 68 36.97 -18.03 -24.42
N TYR A 69 36.03 -18.64 -23.74
CA TYR A 69 36.23 -19.22 -22.42
C TYR A 69 35.97 -20.72 -22.45
N ARG A 70 36.69 -21.44 -21.58
CA ARG A 70 36.46 -22.86 -21.32
C ARG A 70 36.51 -23.09 -19.82
N ASN A 71 35.44 -23.65 -19.26
CA ASN A 71 35.28 -23.83 -17.82
C ASN A 71 35.53 -22.52 -17.03
N GLY A 72 35.04 -21.39 -17.56
CA GLY A 72 35.21 -20.07 -16.95
C GLY A 72 36.62 -19.46 -17.06
N ILE A 73 37.56 -20.07 -17.77
CA ILE A 73 38.93 -19.56 -17.96
C ILE A 73 39.12 -19.14 -19.43
N LEU A 74 39.72 -17.96 -19.65
CA LEU A 74 40.05 -17.46 -20.98
C LEU A 74 40.90 -18.50 -21.75
N TYR A 75 40.42 -18.88 -22.92
CA TYR A 75 40.96 -19.93 -23.77
C TYR A 75 41.51 -19.30 -25.07
N GLY A 76 42.84 -19.15 -25.13
CA GLY A 76 43.53 -18.54 -26.26
C GLY A 76 43.69 -17.03 -26.11
N GLU A 77 43.95 -16.35 -27.23
CA GLU A 77 44.09 -14.89 -27.28
C GLU A 77 42.79 -14.23 -27.72
N ARG A 78 42.48 -13.06 -27.15
CA ARG A 78 41.43 -12.16 -27.60
C ARG A 78 41.58 -11.86 -29.09
N GLN A 79 40.46 -11.86 -29.82
CA GLN A 79 40.43 -11.46 -31.22
C GLN A 79 39.64 -10.16 -31.40
N THR A 80 40.07 -9.34 -32.35
CA THR A 80 39.35 -8.12 -32.74
C THR A 80 39.16 -8.11 -34.25
N ALA A 81 37.96 -7.78 -34.70
CA ALA A 81 37.59 -7.67 -36.10
C ALA A 81 36.97 -6.30 -36.38
N THR A 82 37.27 -5.75 -37.55
CA THR A 82 36.60 -4.54 -38.06
C THR A 82 35.18 -4.89 -38.48
N VAL A 83 34.22 -4.04 -38.13
CA VAL A 83 32.84 -4.16 -38.55
C VAL A 83 32.68 -3.53 -39.93
N THR A 84 32.21 -4.31 -40.89
CA THR A 84 31.94 -3.84 -42.26
C THR A 84 30.53 -4.24 -42.66
N ALA A 85 29.70 -3.26 -43.04
CA ALA A 85 28.29 -3.46 -43.38
C ALA A 85 27.53 -4.26 -42.30
N GLY A 86 27.69 -3.85 -41.03
CA GLY A 86 27.05 -4.48 -39.87
C GLY A 86 27.54 -5.88 -39.55
N LYS A 87 28.70 -6.32 -40.08
CA LYS A 87 29.22 -7.67 -39.84
C LYS A 87 30.69 -7.69 -39.44
N ALA A 88 31.03 -8.62 -38.56
CA ALA A 88 32.40 -9.02 -38.22
C ALA A 88 32.56 -10.54 -38.38
N THR A 89 33.76 -11.04 -38.65
CA THR A 89 33.98 -12.49 -38.85
C THR A 89 35.26 -12.95 -38.16
N PHE A 90 35.13 -14.02 -37.38
CA PHE A 90 36.21 -14.63 -36.60
C PHE A 90 36.50 -16.04 -37.13
N ASN A 91 37.78 -16.35 -37.29
CA ASN A 91 38.25 -17.67 -37.73
C ASN A 91 38.89 -18.40 -36.55
N LEU A 92 38.41 -19.61 -36.27
CA LEU A 92 38.68 -20.34 -35.04
C LEU A 92 39.41 -21.67 -35.30
N ARG A 93 40.06 -22.18 -34.25
CA ARG A 93 40.71 -23.50 -34.20
C ARG A 93 40.52 -24.11 -32.81
N LEU A 94 39.35 -24.67 -32.57
CA LEU A 94 38.94 -25.29 -31.31
C LEU A 94 38.97 -26.81 -31.41
N VAL A 95 39.17 -27.46 -30.27
CA VAL A 95 39.22 -28.92 -30.18
C VAL A 95 37.79 -29.45 -30.18
N ALA A 96 37.51 -30.45 -31.01
CA ALA A 96 36.20 -31.10 -31.06
C ALA A 96 35.87 -31.88 -29.77
N SER A 97 34.59 -32.15 -29.55
CA SER A 97 33.99 -32.73 -28.35
C SER A 97 34.31 -31.97 -27.07
N GLN A 98 34.42 -30.64 -27.16
CA GLN A 98 34.58 -29.72 -26.03
C GLN A 98 33.53 -28.63 -26.09
N THR A 99 33.26 -28.02 -24.93
CA THR A 99 32.31 -26.92 -24.77
C THR A 99 33.05 -25.62 -24.51
N TYR A 100 32.61 -24.54 -25.15
CA TYR A 100 33.21 -23.20 -25.04
C TYR A 100 32.11 -22.13 -24.94
N ASP A 101 32.44 -21.02 -24.29
CA ASP A 101 31.65 -19.79 -24.30
C ASP A 101 32.33 -18.76 -25.20
N PHE A 102 31.55 -18.08 -26.05
CA PHE A 102 32.04 -16.99 -26.89
C PHE A 102 31.41 -15.68 -26.45
N VAL A 103 32.23 -14.77 -25.93
CA VAL A 103 31.79 -13.46 -25.46
C VAL A 103 32.16 -12.41 -26.49
N PHE A 104 31.15 -11.66 -26.95
CA PHE A 104 31.29 -10.62 -27.95
C PHE A 104 31.00 -9.24 -27.37
N TRP A 105 31.78 -8.25 -27.79
CA TRP A 105 31.55 -6.83 -27.54
C TRP A 105 31.79 -6.04 -28.83
N ALA A 106 30.89 -5.16 -29.22
CA ALA A 106 31.06 -4.30 -30.40
C ALA A 106 30.70 -2.86 -30.07
N ASP A 107 31.55 -1.92 -30.44
CA ASP A 107 31.45 -0.51 -30.07
C ASP A 107 32.08 0.42 -31.14
N CYS A 108 31.91 1.73 -30.94
CA CYS A 108 32.67 2.76 -31.65
C CYS A 108 34.10 2.83 -31.08
N SER A 109 35.11 2.74 -31.94
CA SER A 109 36.52 2.76 -31.56
C SER A 109 37.27 3.98 -32.08
N GLU A 110 38.42 4.29 -31.48
CA GLU A 110 39.36 5.28 -32.02
C GLU A 110 40.59 4.55 -32.58
N GLY A 111 40.61 4.35 -33.90
CA GLY A 111 41.70 3.60 -34.56
C GLY A 111 41.78 2.13 -34.12
N GLY A 112 40.65 1.52 -33.77
CA GLY A 112 40.57 0.14 -33.26
C GLY A 112 40.84 -0.01 -31.76
N GLN A 113 41.13 1.09 -31.05
CA GLN A 113 41.33 1.11 -29.59
C GLN A 113 40.08 1.61 -28.87
N ASP A 114 40.02 1.37 -27.55
CA ASP A 114 38.92 1.79 -26.69
C ASP A 114 38.71 3.30 -26.75
N LYS A 115 37.48 3.72 -27.10
CA LYS A 115 37.07 5.12 -27.11
C LYS A 115 36.22 5.43 -25.87
N HIS A 116 34.99 4.92 -25.81
CA HIS A 116 34.03 5.20 -24.72
C HIS A 116 34.00 4.13 -23.63
N TYR A 117 34.48 2.91 -23.90
CA TYR A 117 34.40 1.78 -22.97
C TYR A 117 35.78 1.18 -22.70
N ASN A 118 36.10 0.92 -21.43
CA ASN A 118 37.22 0.07 -21.05
C ASN A 118 36.83 -1.39 -21.26
N THR A 119 37.39 -2.00 -22.28
CA THR A 119 37.10 -3.39 -22.65
C THR A 119 38.22 -4.33 -22.23
N THR A 120 39.14 -3.92 -21.35
CA THR A 120 40.25 -4.78 -20.88
C THR A 120 39.76 -6.08 -20.25
N ASP A 121 38.56 -6.07 -19.66
CA ASP A 121 37.86 -7.24 -19.13
C ASP A 121 36.40 -7.21 -19.60
N LEU A 122 36.00 -8.17 -20.44
CA LEU A 122 34.62 -8.23 -20.95
C LEU A 122 33.60 -8.68 -19.88
N THR A 123 34.06 -9.11 -18.71
CA THR A 123 33.19 -9.42 -17.57
C THR A 123 32.95 -8.22 -16.64
N ALA A 124 33.65 -7.10 -16.87
CA ALA A 124 33.55 -5.87 -16.08
C ALA A 124 33.83 -4.62 -16.94
N ILE A 125 33.06 -4.44 -18.02
CA ILE A 125 33.21 -3.32 -18.95
C ILE A 125 32.73 -2.04 -18.27
N SER A 126 33.54 -0.98 -18.28
CA SER A 126 33.21 0.32 -17.68
C SER A 126 33.29 1.46 -18.70
N VAL A 127 32.71 2.62 -18.38
CA VAL A 127 32.87 3.84 -19.20
C VAL A 127 34.27 4.44 -19.02
N ASN A 128 34.88 4.91 -20.11
CA ASN A 128 36.14 5.66 -20.10
C ASN A 128 35.86 7.17 -20.02
N GLY A 129 36.55 7.85 -19.10
CA GLY A 129 36.42 9.30 -18.94
C GLY A 129 35.03 9.71 -18.47
N ASP A 130 34.65 10.96 -18.78
CA ASP A 130 33.34 11.50 -18.43
C ASP A 130 32.30 11.13 -19.48
N TYR A 131 31.12 10.72 -19.02
CA TYR A 131 29.97 10.47 -19.89
C TYR A 131 29.42 11.82 -20.41
N THR A 132 29.25 11.96 -21.73
CA THR A 132 28.98 13.27 -22.36
C THR A 132 27.52 13.51 -22.73
N GLY A 133 26.68 12.46 -22.78
CA GLY A 133 25.28 12.54 -23.21
C GLY A 133 25.09 13.07 -24.63
N ASN A 134 23.91 12.85 -25.23
CA ASN A 134 23.62 13.28 -26.62
C ASN A 134 24.66 12.82 -27.65
N ASP A 135 25.32 11.70 -27.40
CA ASP A 135 26.46 11.19 -28.17
C ASP A 135 26.19 9.74 -28.60
N ASP A 136 25.98 9.51 -29.90
CA ASP A 136 25.67 8.18 -30.45
C ASP A 136 26.89 7.25 -30.47
N ASP A 137 28.10 7.79 -30.26
CA ASP A 137 29.32 6.96 -30.21
C ASP A 137 29.36 6.09 -28.94
N PHE A 138 28.50 6.35 -27.95
CA PHE A 138 28.24 5.47 -26.80
C PHE A 138 27.37 4.25 -27.16
N ASP A 139 26.84 4.12 -28.37
CA ASP A 139 26.16 2.89 -28.75
C ASP A 139 27.14 1.70 -28.78
N ALA A 140 26.67 0.53 -28.35
CA ALA A 140 27.45 -0.70 -28.26
C ALA A 140 26.54 -1.91 -28.18
N PHE A 141 27.12 -3.08 -28.45
CA PHE A 141 26.42 -4.34 -28.51
C PHE A 141 27.23 -5.47 -27.89
N PHE A 142 26.55 -6.45 -27.33
CA PHE A 142 27.15 -7.63 -26.75
C PHE A 142 26.34 -8.87 -27.09
N TYR A 143 26.97 -10.03 -26.94
CA TYR A 143 26.30 -11.32 -26.89
C TYR A 143 27.24 -12.35 -26.27
N CYS A 144 26.68 -13.32 -25.56
CA CYS A 144 27.41 -14.51 -25.13
C CYS A 144 26.75 -15.73 -25.76
N LEU A 145 27.50 -16.46 -26.59
CA LEU A 145 27.11 -17.79 -27.03
C LEU A 145 27.73 -18.79 -26.05
N SER A 146 26.97 -19.15 -25.02
CA SER A 146 27.42 -20.04 -23.95
C SER A 146 27.21 -21.50 -24.27
N ASP A 147 27.95 -22.37 -23.58
CA ASP A 147 27.82 -23.82 -23.63
C ASP A 147 27.86 -24.43 -25.06
N TYR A 148 28.57 -23.78 -25.98
CA TYR A 148 28.62 -24.22 -27.37
C TYR A 148 29.50 -25.48 -27.51
N ALA A 149 28.85 -26.61 -27.78
CA ALA A 149 29.52 -27.89 -28.03
C ALA A 149 30.12 -27.94 -29.44
N VAL A 150 31.45 -27.91 -29.53
CA VAL A 150 32.16 -28.04 -30.81
C VAL A 150 32.26 -29.52 -31.15
N GLU A 151 31.43 -30.02 -32.07
CA GLU A 151 31.47 -31.43 -32.50
C GLU A 151 32.35 -31.67 -33.74
N GLY A 152 32.70 -30.61 -34.47
CA GLY A 152 33.46 -30.68 -35.72
C GLY A 152 33.74 -29.30 -36.33
N ALA A 153 33.73 -29.21 -37.67
CA ALA A 153 33.74 -27.94 -38.39
C ALA A 153 32.37 -27.25 -38.27
N PHE A 154 32.35 -25.92 -38.10
CA PHE A 154 31.11 -25.15 -37.96
C PHE A 154 31.22 -23.77 -38.62
N SER A 155 30.07 -23.18 -38.93
CA SER A 155 29.93 -21.82 -39.44
C SER A 155 28.68 -21.20 -38.83
N GLU A 156 28.85 -20.50 -37.71
CA GLU A 156 27.74 -19.90 -36.97
C GLU A 156 27.54 -18.43 -37.32
N THR A 157 26.30 -17.96 -37.17
CA THR A 157 25.98 -16.53 -37.20
C THR A 157 25.28 -16.13 -35.92
N VAL A 158 25.80 -15.11 -35.23
CA VAL A 158 25.19 -14.55 -34.01
C VAL A 158 24.80 -13.10 -34.25
N THR A 159 23.70 -12.64 -33.66
CA THR A 159 23.26 -11.24 -33.70
C THR A 159 23.46 -10.63 -32.32
N LEU A 160 24.22 -9.53 -32.24
CA LEU A 160 24.45 -8.86 -30.97
C LEU A 160 23.26 -7.99 -30.54
N LYS A 161 23.12 -7.78 -29.23
CA LYS A 161 22.08 -6.95 -28.62
C LYS A 161 22.70 -5.78 -27.85
N ARG A 162 21.93 -4.73 -27.58
CA ARG A 162 22.42 -3.63 -26.74
C ARG A 162 22.48 -4.04 -25.26
N PRO A 163 23.50 -3.60 -24.52
CA PRO A 163 23.58 -3.77 -23.07
C PRO A 163 22.82 -2.67 -22.29
N PHE A 164 22.21 -1.71 -22.99
CA PHE A 164 21.56 -0.52 -22.41
C PHE A 164 20.08 -0.40 -22.80
N GLY A 165 19.35 0.39 -22.02
CA GLY A 165 18.14 1.09 -22.46
C GLY A 165 18.47 2.52 -22.90
N GLN A 166 17.76 3.03 -23.91
CA GLN A 166 17.95 4.40 -24.40
C GLN A 166 16.91 5.34 -23.76
N LEU A 167 17.33 6.27 -22.91
CA LEU A 167 16.45 7.28 -22.32
C LEU A 167 16.39 8.51 -23.25
N ASN A 168 15.19 9.03 -23.51
CA ASN A 168 14.98 10.24 -24.28
C ASN A 168 14.09 11.20 -23.48
N VAL A 169 14.52 12.45 -23.35
CA VAL A 169 13.79 13.47 -22.60
C VAL A 169 13.31 14.57 -23.53
N LYS A 170 12.02 14.89 -23.48
CA LYS A 170 11.37 15.89 -24.32
C LYS A 170 10.47 16.81 -23.51
N THR A 171 10.48 18.10 -23.81
CA THR A 171 9.50 19.05 -23.27
C THR A 171 8.43 19.44 -24.29
N ASN A 172 7.20 19.63 -23.83
CA ASN A 172 6.04 19.97 -24.66
C ASN A 172 5.63 21.44 -24.54
N ASP A 173 6.18 22.18 -23.57
CA ASP A 173 5.81 23.57 -23.26
C ASP A 173 6.77 24.61 -23.83
N LEU A 174 7.81 24.20 -24.56
CA LEU A 174 8.81 25.14 -25.09
C LEU A 174 8.19 26.21 -26.00
N THR A 175 7.25 25.83 -26.87
CA THR A 175 6.56 26.77 -27.76
C THR A 175 5.58 27.69 -27.03
N ALA A 176 5.18 27.36 -25.80
CA ALA A 176 4.28 28.17 -24.98
C ALA A 176 5.01 29.27 -24.21
N ILE A 177 6.35 29.23 -24.16
CA ILE A 177 7.19 30.21 -23.45
C ILE A 177 7.42 31.43 -24.36
N PRO A 178 6.87 32.63 -24.04
CA PRO A 178 6.96 33.79 -24.93
C PRO A 178 8.33 34.47 -24.97
N ASP A 179 9.11 34.36 -23.88
CA ASP A 179 10.43 34.98 -23.77
C ASP A 179 11.52 34.02 -24.26
N ALA A 180 12.15 34.36 -25.39
CA ALA A 180 13.22 33.56 -25.99
C ALA A 180 14.47 33.45 -25.09
N ALA A 181 14.65 34.33 -24.10
CA ALA A 181 15.73 34.19 -23.11
C ALA A 181 15.53 32.97 -22.20
N LEU A 182 14.30 32.45 -22.10
CA LEU A 182 13.94 31.26 -21.32
C LEU A 182 13.88 29.99 -22.18
N HIS A 183 14.29 30.05 -23.45
CA HIS A 183 14.44 28.87 -24.29
C HIS A 183 15.84 28.26 -24.06
N PRO A 184 15.95 27.02 -23.60
CA PRO A 184 17.25 26.39 -23.34
C PRO A 184 18.03 26.20 -24.64
N THR A 185 19.29 26.58 -24.61
CA THR A 185 20.29 26.24 -25.63
C THR A 185 21.09 25.00 -25.22
N ASP A 186 21.24 24.78 -23.91
CA ASP A 186 21.89 23.63 -23.31
C ASP A 186 21.01 23.01 -22.22
N VAL A 187 21.27 21.73 -21.92
CA VAL A 187 20.75 21.03 -20.74
C VAL A 187 21.89 20.41 -19.96
N LYS A 188 21.78 20.45 -18.63
CA LYS A 188 22.61 19.65 -17.72
C LYS A 188 21.76 18.55 -17.10
N VAL A 189 22.12 17.30 -17.35
CA VAL A 189 21.44 16.12 -16.78
C VAL A 189 22.30 15.58 -15.64
N THR A 190 21.68 15.21 -14.53
CA THR A 190 22.36 14.64 -13.35
C THR A 190 21.60 13.42 -12.86
N PHE A 191 22.19 12.24 -13.05
CA PHE A 191 21.70 10.97 -12.50
C PHE A 191 22.31 10.74 -11.12
N SER A 192 21.46 10.44 -10.13
CA SER A 192 21.90 10.23 -8.75
C SER A 192 22.75 8.97 -8.56
N ALA A 193 22.49 7.93 -9.35
CA ALA A 193 23.21 6.66 -9.30
C ALA A 193 23.09 5.89 -10.63
N MET A 194 24.13 5.92 -11.48
CA MET A 194 24.24 5.08 -12.66
C MET A 194 25.14 3.88 -12.41
N PRO A 195 24.81 2.68 -12.93
CA PRO A 195 25.71 1.54 -12.88
C PRO A 195 27.06 1.86 -13.53
N THR A 196 28.14 1.38 -12.91
CA THR A 196 29.51 1.68 -13.34
C THR A 196 30.11 0.61 -14.25
N SER A 197 29.52 -0.58 -14.28
CA SER A 197 30.04 -1.71 -15.06
C SER A 197 28.97 -2.63 -15.65
N PHE A 198 29.35 -3.36 -16.70
CA PHE A 198 28.53 -4.35 -17.39
C PHE A 198 29.32 -5.63 -17.68
N ASN A 199 28.72 -6.78 -17.43
CA ASN A 199 29.31 -8.09 -17.71
C ASN A 199 28.74 -8.65 -19.02
N ALA A 200 29.54 -8.69 -20.09
CA ALA A 200 29.12 -9.20 -21.40
C ALA A 200 29.00 -10.73 -21.45
N MET A 201 29.67 -11.46 -20.56
CA MET A 201 29.56 -12.92 -20.45
C MET A 201 28.19 -13.33 -19.90
N THR A 202 27.74 -12.69 -18.82
CA THR A 202 26.49 -13.04 -18.14
C THR A 202 25.32 -12.16 -18.56
N GLY A 203 25.60 -11.03 -19.22
CA GLY A 203 24.61 -10.00 -19.50
C GLY A 203 24.06 -9.35 -18.23
N VAL A 204 24.86 -9.23 -17.17
CA VAL A 204 24.44 -8.64 -15.88
C VAL A 204 25.03 -7.24 -15.73
N VAL A 205 24.22 -6.31 -15.20
CA VAL A 205 24.65 -4.96 -14.82
C VAL A 205 25.31 -5.05 -13.43
N GLY A 206 26.46 -4.41 -13.25
CA GLY A 206 27.18 -4.45 -11.97
C GLY A 206 26.46 -3.67 -10.85
N ASP A 207 26.68 -4.11 -9.61
CA ASP A 207 26.01 -3.55 -8.42
C ASP A 207 26.54 -2.16 -8.01
N GLU A 208 27.77 -1.81 -8.40
CA GLU A 208 28.38 -0.53 -8.06
C GLU A 208 27.80 0.60 -8.92
N THR A 209 27.29 1.66 -8.26
CA THR A 209 26.72 2.84 -8.91
C THR A 209 27.47 4.13 -8.55
N ALA A 210 27.49 5.11 -9.46
CA ALA A 210 28.05 6.43 -9.22
C ALA A 210 27.14 7.56 -9.72
N GLU A 211 27.20 8.74 -9.11
CA GLU A 211 26.56 9.95 -9.65
C GLU A 211 27.23 10.33 -10.97
N VAL A 212 26.42 10.62 -11.99
CA VAL A 212 26.90 11.02 -13.32
C VAL A 212 26.19 12.29 -13.74
N SER A 213 26.96 13.29 -14.19
CA SER A 213 26.43 14.55 -14.70
C SER A 213 27.15 14.99 -15.95
N TYR A 214 26.40 15.54 -16.90
CA TYR A 214 26.92 16.12 -18.13
C TYR A 214 26.13 17.36 -18.54
N THR A 215 26.76 18.22 -19.36
CA THR A 215 26.10 19.35 -20.02
C THR A 215 26.25 19.19 -21.53
N ALA A 216 25.14 19.25 -22.26
CA ALA A 216 25.13 19.14 -23.71
C ALA A 216 24.14 20.15 -24.33
N ASN A 217 24.36 20.49 -25.60
CA ASN A 217 23.38 21.27 -26.36
C ASN A 217 22.05 20.49 -26.43
N VAL A 218 20.93 21.22 -26.40
CA VAL A 218 19.60 20.65 -26.67
C VAL A 218 19.58 19.99 -28.05
N ILE A 219 19.06 18.76 -28.16
CA ILE A 219 19.06 17.97 -29.40
C ILE A 219 18.29 18.67 -30.52
N ASP A 220 17.05 19.10 -30.25
CA ASP A 220 16.26 19.90 -31.18
C ASP A 220 15.33 20.87 -30.43
N ALA A 221 15.76 22.12 -30.39
CA ALA A 221 15.01 23.20 -29.76
C ALA A 221 13.67 23.51 -30.47
N ALA A 222 13.48 23.13 -31.74
CA ALA A 222 12.22 23.36 -32.43
C ALA A 222 11.15 22.32 -32.04
N SER A 223 11.55 21.08 -31.80
CA SER A 223 10.66 19.98 -31.40
C SER A 223 10.52 19.82 -29.89
N GLY A 224 11.43 20.42 -29.11
CA GLY A 224 11.51 20.30 -27.66
C GLY A 224 12.27 19.07 -27.17
N GLU A 225 13.01 18.38 -28.04
CA GLU A 225 13.86 17.23 -27.69
C GLU A 225 15.13 17.71 -26.98
N LEU A 226 15.30 17.30 -25.73
CA LEU A 226 16.28 17.85 -24.81
C LEU A 226 17.54 16.99 -24.74
N SER A 227 17.39 15.72 -24.41
CA SER A 227 18.52 14.81 -24.21
C SER A 227 18.24 13.36 -24.60
N MET A 228 19.31 12.61 -24.85
CA MET A 228 19.34 11.19 -25.16
C MET A 228 20.51 10.56 -24.40
N ASP A 229 20.24 9.43 -23.73
CA ASP A 229 21.21 8.71 -22.93
C ASP A 229 21.19 7.19 -23.13
N TYR A 230 22.37 6.56 -23.13
CA TYR A 230 22.54 5.10 -23.08
C TYR A 230 22.86 4.66 -21.65
N ILE A 231 21.92 3.95 -21.03
CA ILE A 231 22.01 3.56 -19.62
C ILE A 231 22.05 2.04 -19.52
N TRP A 232 23.10 1.49 -18.91
CA TRP A 232 23.19 0.05 -18.61
C TRP A 232 21.90 -0.44 -17.96
N ALA A 233 21.27 -1.46 -18.54
CA ALA A 233 19.96 -1.89 -18.11
C ALA A 233 19.87 -3.42 -18.05
N PRO A 234 19.06 -3.96 -17.13
CA PRO A 234 18.72 -5.38 -17.12
C PRO A 234 17.77 -5.74 -18.28
N GLU A 235 17.68 -7.03 -18.58
CA GLU A 235 16.79 -7.55 -19.63
C GLU A 235 15.30 -7.38 -19.27
N ARG A 236 14.97 -7.47 -17.99
CA ARG A 236 13.66 -7.11 -17.43
C ARG A 236 13.64 -5.61 -17.11
N GLU A 237 12.45 -5.02 -17.11
CA GLU A 237 12.30 -3.62 -16.72
C GLU A 237 12.77 -3.40 -15.27
N ALA A 238 13.49 -2.30 -15.05
CA ALA A 238 13.90 -1.85 -13.73
C ALA A 238 13.67 -0.34 -13.60
N ASN A 239 13.64 0.15 -12.36
CA ASN A 239 13.57 1.57 -12.10
C ASN A 239 14.96 2.19 -12.23
N LEU A 240 15.09 3.15 -13.13
CA LEU A 240 16.25 4.03 -13.22
C LEU A 240 16.34 4.88 -11.95
N ALA A 241 17.57 5.12 -11.49
CA ALA A 241 17.82 6.05 -10.41
C ALA A 241 17.31 7.45 -10.74
N ASP A 242 16.88 8.16 -9.70
CA ASP A 242 16.38 9.52 -9.82
C ASP A 242 17.36 10.41 -10.59
N PHE A 243 16.84 11.27 -11.46
CA PHE A 243 17.65 12.26 -12.15
C PHE A 243 16.99 13.63 -12.21
N SER A 244 17.77 14.62 -12.59
CA SER A 244 17.32 15.99 -12.78
C SER A 244 17.83 16.57 -14.09
N VAL A 245 17.07 17.52 -14.64
CA VAL A 245 17.40 18.25 -15.86
C VAL A 245 17.40 19.75 -15.55
N THR A 246 18.57 20.38 -15.64
CA THR A 246 18.75 21.82 -15.56
C THR A 246 18.76 22.41 -16.97
N PHE A 247 17.86 23.36 -17.22
CA PHE A 247 17.71 24.09 -18.47
C PHE A 247 18.62 25.31 -18.47
N ILE A 248 19.45 25.48 -19.50
CA ILE A 248 20.49 26.51 -19.53
C ILE A 248 20.37 27.34 -20.81
N ASN A 249 20.55 28.67 -20.70
CA ASN A 249 20.66 29.54 -21.86
C ASN A 249 21.81 30.54 -21.71
N ASN A 250 22.69 30.62 -22.72
CA ASN A 250 23.87 31.48 -22.73
C ASN A 250 24.74 31.32 -21.46
N GLY A 251 24.87 30.09 -20.96
CA GLY A 251 25.63 29.75 -19.77
C GLY A 251 24.98 30.12 -18.43
N ASN A 252 23.71 30.55 -18.41
CA ASN A 252 22.95 30.78 -17.18
C ASN A 252 21.84 29.74 -17.02
N ASP A 253 21.69 29.22 -15.80
CA ASP A 253 20.59 28.33 -15.44
C ASP A 253 19.25 29.08 -15.51
N ILE A 254 18.30 28.54 -16.28
CA ILE A 254 16.92 29.01 -16.34
C ILE A 254 16.13 28.42 -15.16
N THR A 255 16.11 27.09 -15.06
CA THR A 255 15.42 26.32 -14.01
C THR A 255 15.92 24.88 -13.98
N THR A 256 15.64 24.15 -12.90
CA THR A 256 15.94 22.71 -12.77
C THR A 256 14.67 21.95 -12.48
N ASN A 257 14.42 20.86 -13.23
CA ASN A 257 13.36 19.90 -12.97
C ASN A 257 13.95 18.60 -12.40
N ASP A 258 13.47 18.21 -11.23
CA ASP A 258 13.94 17.14 -10.36
C ASP A 258 12.85 16.08 -10.10
N ALA A 259 11.73 16.15 -10.84
CA ALA A 259 10.57 15.27 -10.67
C ALA A 259 10.72 13.90 -11.36
N PHE A 260 11.89 13.58 -11.93
CA PHE A 260 12.13 12.31 -12.61
C PHE A 260 12.48 11.23 -11.60
N LYS A 261 11.44 10.53 -11.11
CA LYS A 261 11.49 9.49 -10.09
C LYS A 261 10.87 8.21 -10.65
N ASN A 262 11.44 7.05 -10.29
CA ASN A 262 10.93 5.72 -10.73
C ASN A 262 10.73 5.61 -12.25
N ILE A 263 11.69 6.12 -13.04
CA ILE A 263 11.58 6.06 -14.51
C ILE A 263 11.95 4.64 -14.97
N PRO A 264 11.06 3.88 -15.64
CA PRO A 264 11.39 2.55 -16.11
C PRO A 264 12.49 2.58 -17.17
N ILE A 265 13.42 1.64 -17.08
CA ILE A 265 14.47 1.42 -18.07
C ILE A 265 14.62 -0.07 -18.32
N ARG A 266 14.79 -0.45 -19.59
CA ARG A 266 14.96 -1.85 -19.99
C ARG A 266 15.98 -1.96 -21.11
N ARG A 267 16.81 -2.99 -21.02
CA ARG A 267 17.78 -3.32 -22.06
C ARG A 267 17.09 -3.53 -23.40
N ASN A 268 17.64 -2.92 -24.44
CA ASN A 268 17.12 -3.04 -25.79
C ASN A 268 15.74 -2.36 -26.02
N TYR A 269 15.36 -1.38 -25.17
CA TYR A 269 14.18 -0.51 -25.36
C TYR A 269 14.52 0.99 -25.33
N LYS A 270 13.62 1.83 -25.86
CA LYS A 270 13.55 3.28 -25.61
C LYS A 270 12.71 3.53 -24.38
N THR A 271 13.15 4.39 -23.48
CA THR A 271 12.26 5.07 -22.56
C THR A 271 12.11 6.52 -23.02
N ASN A 272 10.90 6.93 -23.37
CA ASN A 272 10.57 8.31 -23.74
C ASN A 272 9.90 9.01 -22.56
N VAL A 273 10.51 10.07 -22.06
CA VAL A 273 9.99 10.90 -20.97
C VAL A 273 9.58 12.26 -21.54
N SER A 274 8.29 12.62 -21.39
CA SER A 274 7.78 13.89 -21.91
C SER A 274 6.78 14.58 -20.99
N GLY A 275 6.71 15.91 -21.07
CA GLY A 275 5.78 16.71 -20.27
C GLY A 275 6.03 18.21 -20.43
N ASN A 276 5.37 19.05 -19.63
CA ASN A 276 5.70 20.47 -19.57
C ASN A 276 6.84 20.69 -18.57
N LEU A 277 8.06 20.34 -19.00
CA LEU A 277 9.19 20.16 -18.09
C LEU A 277 9.79 21.49 -17.61
N LEU A 278 9.67 22.57 -18.38
CA LEU A 278 10.21 23.88 -18.02
C LEU A 278 9.31 24.60 -17.02
N THR A 279 7.99 24.52 -17.21
CA THR A 279 6.99 25.13 -16.32
C THR A 279 6.64 24.26 -15.12
N LYS A 280 7.03 22.98 -15.14
CA LYS A 280 6.66 21.95 -14.14
C LYS A 280 5.14 21.79 -13.95
N GLN A 281 4.35 21.96 -15.02
CA GLN A 281 2.89 21.86 -14.96
C GLN A 281 2.36 20.55 -15.54
N GLY A 282 1.52 19.84 -14.79
CA GLY A 282 0.90 18.58 -15.23
C GLY A 282 1.77 17.35 -15.00
N THR A 283 1.29 16.20 -15.48
CA THR A 283 1.92 14.88 -15.26
C THR A 283 3.04 14.62 -16.27
N ILE A 284 4.12 13.97 -15.83
CA ILE A 284 5.18 13.44 -16.70
C ILE A 284 4.65 12.16 -17.35
N ASN A 285 4.67 12.09 -18.68
CA ASN A 285 4.32 10.90 -19.45
C ASN A 285 5.59 10.11 -19.75
N VAL A 286 5.56 8.80 -19.47
CA VAL A 286 6.65 7.88 -19.78
C VAL A 286 6.12 6.77 -20.67
N THR A 287 6.78 6.51 -21.80
CA THR A 287 6.53 5.32 -22.62
C THR A 287 7.81 4.50 -22.75
N ILE A 288 7.66 3.18 -22.84
CA ILE A 288 8.77 2.27 -23.11
C ILE A 288 8.49 1.52 -24.42
N ASP A 289 9.29 1.80 -25.45
CA ASP A 289 9.03 1.37 -26.82
C ASP A 289 10.16 0.46 -27.34
N PRO A 290 9.86 -0.68 -27.99
CA PRO A 290 10.88 -1.45 -28.70
C PRO A 290 11.33 -0.68 -29.95
N ILE A 291 12.63 -0.43 -30.13
CA ILE A 291 13.13 0.45 -31.22
C ILE A 291 13.75 -0.32 -32.40
N TRP A 292 14.26 -1.52 -32.17
CA TRP A 292 15.29 -2.08 -33.04
C TRP A 292 14.76 -3.30 -33.84
N GLU A 293 14.57 -3.12 -35.16
CA GLU A 293 14.00 -4.14 -36.07
C GLU A 293 14.78 -5.47 -36.02
N GLY A 294 14.02 -6.57 -35.98
CA GLY A 294 14.53 -7.95 -35.87
C GLY A 294 14.08 -8.65 -34.61
N GLU A 295 13.66 -7.90 -33.59
CA GLU A 295 12.94 -8.39 -32.42
C GLU A 295 11.66 -7.54 -32.27
N THR A 296 10.52 -8.05 -32.77
CA THR A 296 9.38 -8.11 -31.84
C THR A 296 9.95 -8.75 -30.57
N PRO A 297 9.59 -8.34 -29.34
CA PRO A 297 10.00 -9.11 -28.17
C PRO A 297 9.80 -10.56 -28.57
N VAL A 298 10.82 -11.41 -28.41
CA VAL A 298 10.52 -12.84 -28.37
C VAL A 298 9.53 -12.88 -27.23
N VAL A 299 8.26 -12.88 -27.61
CA VAL A 299 7.17 -13.15 -26.74
C VAL A 299 7.50 -14.58 -26.40
N VAL A 300 8.16 -14.76 -25.25
CA VAL A 300 8.09 -16.02 -24.56
C VAL A 300 6.61 -16.10 -24.24
N ASN A 301 5.85 -16.70 -25.17
CA ASN A 301 4.52 -17.18 -24.87
C ASN A 301 4.75 -18.11 -23.69
N GLY A 302 4.25 -17.71 -22.53
CA GLY A 302 4.58 -18.37 -21.30
C GLY A 302 3.84 -17.76 -20.14
N ALA A 303 4.01 -18.43 -19.02
CA ALA A 303 3.44 -18.09 -17.74
C ALA A 303 4.55 -18.12 -16.70
N HIS A 304 4.54 -17.17 -15.77
CA HIS A 304 5.43 -17.13 -14.63
C HIS A 304 4.59 -17.25 -13.37
N ASN A 305 4.85 -18.27 -12.55
CA ASN A 305 4.26 -18.34 -11.22
C ASN A 305 5.13 -17.49 -10.28
N VAL A 306 4.56 -16.36 -9.84
CA VAL A 306 5.23 -15.35 -9.00
C VAL A 306 5.56 -15.94 -7.63
N THR A 307 4.64 -16.68 -7.02
CA THR A 307 4.87 -17.26 -5.68
C THR A 307 6.05 -18.23 -5.68
N LYS A 308 6.19 -18.99 -6.77
CA LYS A 308 7.21 -20.04 -6.90
C LYS A 308 8.46 -19.60 -7.65
N GLU A 309 8.48 -18.36 -8.18
CA GLU A 309 9.57 -17.83 -9.00
C GLU A 309 9.95 -18.77 -10.16
N THR A 310 8.95 -19.36 -10.81
CA THR A 310 9.15 -20.41 -11.84
C THR A 310 8.48 -20.04 -13.15
N ASP A 311 9.24 -20.15 -14.24
CA ASP A 311 8.78 -19.90 -15.62
C ASP A 311 8.27 -21.17 -16.29
N TYR A 312 7.19 -21.03 -17.06
CA TYR A 312 6.52 -22.07 -17.82
C TYR A 312 6.28 -21.60 -19.26
N THR A 313 6.37 -22.49 -20.23
CA THR A 313 6.01 -22.20 -21.62
C THR A 313 4.53 -22.41 -21.91
N SER A 314 3.84 -23.20 -21.08
CA SER A 314 2.39 -23.42 -21.13
C SER A 314 1.74 -22.80 -19.90
N LEU A 315 0.60 -22.14 -20.11
CA LEU A 315 -0.20 -21.64 -18.99
C LEU A 315 -0.86 -22.79 -18.23
N GLN A 316 -1.33 -23.84 -18.92
CA GLN A 316 -1.93 -24.99 -18.25
C GLN A 316 -0.92 -25.71 -17.34
N GLU A 317 0.35 -25.85 -17.77
CA GLU A 317 1.38 -26.44 -16.90
C GLU A 317 1.64 -25.59 -15.65
N ALA A 318 1.67 -24.26 -15.79
CA ALA A 318 1.82 -23.35 -14.66
C ALA A 318 0.67 -23.50 -13.65
N ILE A 319 -0.56 -23.64 -14.15
CA ILE A 319 -1.77 -23.86 -13.35
C ILE A 319 -1.73 -25.23 -12.66
N ASP A 320 -1.30 -26.27 -13.37
CA ASP A 320 -1.23 -27.63 -12.87
C ASP A 320 -0.19 -27.75 -11.74
N ASP A 321 0.91 -26.99 -11.81
CA ASP A 321 1.91 -26.91 -10.74
C ASP A 321 1.47 -26.00 -9.58
N ALA A 322 0.75 -24.90 -9.84
CA ALA A 322 0.40 -23.88 -8.84
C ALA A 322 -0.29 -24.40 -7.57
N ASP A 323 -0.02 -23.75 -6.44
CA ASP A 323 -0.75 -23.95 -5.18
C ASP A 323 -1.94 -22.97 -5.09
N ALA A 324 -2.85 -23.19 -4.13
CA ALA A 324 -3.97 -22.30 -3.92
C ALA A 324 -3.49 -20.91 -3.45
N ASN A 325 -4.07 -19.87 -4.05
CA ASN A 325 -3.77 -18.44 -3.96
C ASN A 325 -2.49 -17.99 -4.68
N ASP A 326 -1.91 -18.82 -5.54
CA ASP A 326 -0.79 -18.39 -6.39
C ASP A 326 -1.20 -17.32 -7.40
N GLU A 327 -0.23 -16.46 -7.75
CA GLU A 327 -0.35 -15.48 -8.82
C GLU A 327 0.51 -15.90 -10.02
N ILE A 328 -0.11 -15.93 -11.20
CA ILE A 328 0.52 -16.30 -12.46
C ILE A 328 0.46 -15.12 -13.42
N HIS A 329 1.61 -14.66 -13.90
CA HIS A 329 1.72 -13.65 -14.94
C HIS A 329 1.88 -14.30 -16.30
N VAL A 330 1.16 -13.82 -17.30
CA VAL A 330 1.10 -14.40 -18.65
C VAL A 330 1.58 -13.38 -19.64
N TRP A 331 2.42 -13.79 -20.59
CA TRP A 331 2.87 -12.93 -21.69
C TRP A 331 2.45 -13.49 -23.03
N GLY A 332 1.97 -12.60 -23.90
CA GLY A 332 1.81 -12.92 -25.31
C GLY A 332 0.58 -13.71 -25.68
N VAL A 333 0.71 -14.57 -26.69
CA VAL A 333 -0.39 -15.37 -27.25
C VAL A 333 -0.24 -16.84 -26.83
N ILE A 334 -0.97 -17.21 -25.80
CA ILE A 334 -1.16 -18.60 -25.37
C ILE A 334 -2.31 -19.21 -26.17
N ASP A 335 -1.95 -19.90 -27.25
CA ASP A 335 -2.91 -20.60 -28.10
C ASP A 335 -3.28 -21.98 -27.48
N GLU A 336 -3.78 -21.96 -26.25
CA GLU A 336 -4.17 -23.14 -25.45
C GLU A 336 -5.58 -22.97 -24.88
N ASP A 337 -6.30 -24.09 -24.77
CA ASP A 337 -7.56 -24.13 -24.04
C ASP A 337 -7.27 -24.38 -22.56
N ILE A 338 -7.63 -23.41 -21.72
CA ILE A 338 -7.25 -23.41 -20.31
C ILE A 338 -8.40 -23.92 -19.45
N THR A 339 -8.11 -24.79 -18.48
CA THR A 339 -9.05 -25.18 -17.42
C THR A 339 -8.48 -24.81 -16.05
N LEU A 340 -9.20 -23.95 -15.34
CA LEU A 340 -8.87 -23.54 -13.97
C LEU A 340 -9.68 -24.33 -12.97
N ALA A 341 -8.99 -25.05 -12.09
CA ALA A 341 -9.59 -25.89 -11.05
C ALA A 341 -9.02 -25.62 -9.65
N LYS A 342 -8.34 -24.48 -9.47
CA LYS A 342 -7.70 -24.05 -8.23
C LYS A 342 -8.02 -22.58 -7.96
N ASP A 343 -7.94 -22.19 -6.70
CA ASP A 343 -8.07 -20.80 -6.29
C ASP A 343 -6.78 -20.07 -6.70
N ILE A 344 -6.76 -19.27 -7.78
CA ILE A 344 -5.53 -18.60 -8.25
C ILE A 344 -5.84 -17.25 -8.92
N THR A 345 -4.80 -16.44 -9.09
CA THR A 345 -4.87 -15.19 -9.86
C THR A 345 -4.05 -15.29 -11.14
N ILE A 346 -4.63 -14.89 -12.27
CA ILE A 346 -3.95 -14.79 -13.57
C ILE A 346 -3.96 -13.34 -14.03
N LYS A 347 -2.80 -12.80 -14.39
CA LYS A 347 -2.67 -11.44 -14.90
C LYS A 347 -1.84 -11.41 -16.17
N SER A 348 -2.06 -10.41 -17.02
CA SER A 348 -1.03 -10.07 -18.00
C SER A 348 0.23 -9.64 -17.26
N GLY A 349 1.38 -10.17 -17.65
CA GLY A 349 2.67 -9.69 -17.17
C GLY A 349 3.12 -8.40 -17.86
N ASP A 350 2.32 -7.86 -18.77
CA ASP A 350 2.44 -6.50 -19.31
C ASP A 350 1.20 -5.70 -18.91
N GLU A 351 1.35 -4.67 -18.09
CA GLU A 351 0.23 -3.82 -17.68
C GLU A 351 -0.33 -2.99 -18.84
N ALA A 352 0.49 -2.69 -19.85
CA ALA A 352 0.09 -1.88 -21.00
C ALA A 352 -0.64 -2.69 -22.09
N SER A 353 -0.44 -4.01 -22.14
CA SER A 353 -1.05 -4.87 -23.15
C SER A 353 -1.62 -6.17 -22.58
N ALA A 354 -2.79 -6.56 -23.06
CA ALA A 354 -3.43 -7.78 -22.59
C ALA A 354 -2.73 -9.02 -23.15
N ALA A 355 -2.42 -9.98 -22.28
CA ALA A 355 -2.03 -11.32 -22.72
C ALA A 355 -3.24 -12.02 -23.35
N ARG A 356 -3.01 -12.81 -24.40
CA ARG A 356 -4.03 -13.43 -25.24
C ARG A 356 -4.08 -14.93 -24.95
N VAL A 357 -5.23 -15.43 -24.52
CA VAL A 357 -5.48 -16.86 -24.24
C VAL A 357 -6.58 -17.35 -25.17
N ARG A 358 -6.49 -18.59 -25.71
CA ARG A 358 -7.49 -19.07 -26.68
C ARG A 358 -8.87 -19.19 -26.03
N SER A 359 -9.02 -20.02 -25.01
CA SER A 359 -10.30 -20.20 -24.30
C SER A 359 -10.09 -20.50 -22.82
N LEU A 360 -11.16 -20.33 -22.03
CA LEU A 360 -11.13 -20.54 -20.59
C LEU A 360 -12.31 -21.39 -20.12
N GLU A 361 -12.04 -22.36 -19.26
CA GLU A 361 -13.02 -23.10 -18.47
C GLU A 361 -12.72 -22.88 -16.98
N LEU A 362 -13.68 -22.36 -16.22
CA LEU A 362 -13.60 -22.28 -14.77
C LEU A 362 -14.38 -23.44 -14.15
N ALA A 363 -13.71 -24.26 -13.35
CA ALA A 363 -14.32 -25.37 -12.63
C ALA A 363 -15.15 -24.88 -11.42
N ALA A 364 -16.02 -25.75 -10.92
CA ALA A 364 -16.86 -25.45 -9.76
C ALA A 364 -16.06 -25.33 -8.46
N GLY A 365 -16.49 -24.45 -7.56
CA GLY A 365 -16.00 -24.30 -6.19
C GLY A 365 -14.78 -23.40 -6.00
N ILE A 366 -14.23 -22.81 -7.08
CA ILE A 366 -12.96 -22.06 -7.03
C ILE A 366 -13.12 -20.56 -6.78
N ASP A 367 -12.06 -19.93 -6.28
CA ASP A 367 -11.88 -18.48 -6.14
C ASP A 367 -10.82 -17.98 -7.12
N VAL A 368 -11.22 -17.29 -8.19
CA VAL A 368 -10.31 -16.94 -9.30
C VAL A 368 -10.38 -15.48 -9.67
N THR A 369 -9.23 -14.90 -10.01
CA THR A 369 -9.13 -13.56 -10.59
C THR A 369 -8.37 -13.60 -11.92
N CYS A 370 -8.90 -12.95 -12.96
CA CYS A 370 -8.26 -12.73 -14.25
C CYS A 370 -8.15 -11.22 -14.50
N GLU A 371 -6.94 -10.71 -14.75
CA GLU A 371 -6.71 -9.28 -14.99
C GLU A 371 -5.96 -9.02 -16.29
N ASN A 372 -6.49 -8.10 -17.10
CA ASN A 372 -5.91 -7.69 -18.37
C ASN A 372 -5.65 -8.88 -19.33
N ILE A 373 -6.57 -9.85 -19.41
CA ILE A 373 -6.48 -10.99 -20.34
C ILE A 373 -7.46 -10.81 -21.50
N GLU A 374 -7.01 -11.10 -22.71
CA GLU A 374 -7.84 -11.21 -23.91
C GLU A 374 -8.11 -12.69 -24.24
N PHE A 375 -9.37 -13.10 -24.22
CA PHE A 375 -9.82 -14.38 -24.75
C PHE A 375 -10.21 -14.23 -26.21
N PHE A 376 -9.52 -14.92 -27.13
CA PHE A 376 -9.67 -14.68 -28.58
C PHE A 376 -10.25 -15.86 -29.39
N GLY A 377 -10.23 -17.07 -28.84
CA GLY A 377 -10.75 -18.28 -29.48
C GLY A 377 -11.99 -18.81 -28.75
N SER A 378 -12.41 -20.01 -29.12
CA SER A 378 -13.54 -20.70 -28.49
C SER A 378 -13.25 -22.19 -28.33
N ARG A 379 -13.94 -22.79 -27.36
CA ARG A 379 -13.94 -24.23 -27.10
C ARG A 379 -15.38 -24.74 -27.11
N ASP A 380 -15.56 -25.94 -27.64
CA ASP A 380 -16.86 -26.60 -27.69
C ASP A 380 -17.21 -27.23 -26.34
N PHE A 381 -18.36 -26.85 -25.80
CA PHE A 381 -18.95 -27.41 -24.60
C PHE A 381 -20.37 -27.85 -24.94
N TRP A 382 -20.58 -29.16 -24.97
CA TRP A 382 -21.90 -29.77 -25.18
C TRP A 382 -22.58 -29.40 -26.53
N GLY A 383 -21.79 -29.07 -27.56
CA GLY A 383 -22.28 -28.73 -28.90
C GLY A 383 -22.46 -27.23 -29.14
N GLU A 384 -22.07 -26.38 -28.18
CA GLU A 384 -22.01 -24.93 -28.30
C GLU A 384 -20.59 -24.43 -28.00
N SER A 385 -20.13 -23.41 -28.74
CA SER A 385 -18.77 -22.87 -28.59
C SER A 385 -18.76 -21.59 -27.77
N TYR A 386 -17.87 -21.52 -26.77
CA TYR A 386 -17.71 -20.38 -25.86
C TYR A 386 -16.26 -19.92 -25.80
N GLY A 387 -16.04 -18.60 -25.66
CA GLY A 387 -14.74 -18.04 -25.32
C GLY A 387 -14.31 -18.34 -23.89
N ALA A 388 -15.24 -18.14 -22.96
CA ALA A 388 -15.10 -18.59 -21.58
C ALA A 388 -16.37 -19.32 -21.11
N TYR A 389 -16.18 -20.43 -20.41
CA TYR A 389 -17.23 -21.16 -19.72
C TYR A 389 -17.00 -21.11 -18.21
N VAL A 390 -18.01 -20.66 -17.47
CA VAL A 390 -17.93 -20.49 -16.02
C VAL A 390 -18.89 -21.46 -15.33
N ALA A 391 -18.35 -22.44 -14.61
CA ALA A 391 -19.14 -23.34 -13.77
C ALA A 391 -19.50 -22.69 -12.42
N ASP A 392 -19.98 -23.49 -11.45
CA ASP A 392 -20.41 -23.06 -10.11
C ASP A 392 -19.24 -22.63 -9.20
N VAL A 393 -18.55 -21.56 -9.60
CA VAL A 393 -17.40 -20.97 -8.88
C VAL A 393 -17.81 -20.40 -7.52
N LYS A 394 -16.90 -20.36 -6.55
CA LYS A 394 -17.11 -19.63 -5.29
C LYS A 394 -17.02 -18.12 -5.52
N ASN A 395 -15.97 -17.66 -6.18
CA ASN A 395 -15.81 -16.29 -6.65
C ASN A 395 -15.05 -16.31 -8.00
N ALA A 396 -15.45 -15.47 -8.96
CA ALA A 396 -14.69 -15.23 -10.18
C ALA A 396 -14.71 -13.74 -10.52
N THR A 397 -13.52 -13.15 -10.67
CA THR A 397 -13.35 -11.72 -10.97
C THR A 397 -12.58 -11.54 -12.27
N PHE A 398 -13.14 -10.77 -13.20
CA PHE A 398 -12.49 -10.35 -14.45
C PHE A 398 -12.30 -8.84 -14.42
N ARG A 399 -11.05 -8.36 -14.48
CA ARG A 399 -10.71 -6.93 -14.55
C ARG A 399 -10.03 -6.61 -15.87
N ASN A 400 -10.52 -5.59 -16.57
CA ASN A 400 -9.95 -5.12 -17.84
C ASN A 400 -9.76 -6.24 -18.89
N CYS A 401 -10.55 -7.31 -18.83
CA CYS A 401 -10.46 -8.43 -19.75
C CYS A 401 -11.21 -8.17 -21.06
N ARG A 402 -10.80 -8.82 -22.14
CA ARG A 402 -11.40 -8.67 -23.47
C ARG A 402 -11.84 -10.02 -24.00
N PHE A 403 -13.03 -10.10 -24.55
CA PHE A 403 -13.56 -11.32 -25.17
C PHE A 403 -13.77 -11.02 -26.65
N THR A 404 -12.84 -11.42 -27.51
CA THR A 404 -12.74 -10.95 -28.91
C THR A 404 -13.23 -11.96 -29.95
N GLN A 405 -13.96 -12.99 -29.52
CA GLN A 405 -14.49 -14.06 -30.38
C GLN A 405 -15.39 -13.54 -31.51
N ASN A 406 -15.41 -14.29 -32.62
CA ASN A 406 -16.35 -14.03 -33.72
C ASN A 406 -17.78 -14.41 -33.28
N PRO A 407 -18.73 -13.47 -33.26
CA PRO A 407 -20.13 -13.70 -32.86
C PRO A 407 -20.88 -14.71 -33.74
N ASP A 408 -20.46 -14.90 -34.99
CA ASP A 408 -21.10 -15.86 -35.89
C ASP A 408 -20.69 -17.32 -35.59
N GLU A 409 -19.65 -17.51 -34.76
CA GLU A 409 -19.03 -18.81 -34.48
C GLU A 409 -19.16 -19.22 -33.01
N ALA A 410 -19.18 -18.25 -32.08
CA ALA A 410 -19.19 -18.53 -30.65
C ALA A 410 -19.83 -17.38 -29.83
N LEU A 411 -20.26 -17.71 -28.61
CA LEU A 411 -20.58 -16.71 -27.59
C LEU A 411 -19.31 -16.32 -26.83
N ALA A 412 -19.24 -15.08 -26.37
CA ALA A 412 -18.06 -14.58 -25.66
C ALA A 412 -17.85 -15.32 -24.34
N LEU A 413 -18.95 -15.53 -23.61
CA LEU A 413 -18.96 -16.19 -22.32
C LEU A 413 -20.31 -16.86 -22.08
N ALA A 414 -20.31 -18.00 -21.39
CA ALA A 414 -21.51 -18.58 -20.80
C ALA A 414 -21.27 -19.04 -19.36
N THR A 415 -22.23 -18.78 -18.48
CA THR A 415 -22.29 -19.43 -17.16
C THR A 415 -23.09 -20.72 -17.25
N ALA A 416 -22.71 -21.74 -16.47
CA ALA A 416 -23.49 -22.97 -16.36
C ALA A 416 -24.87 -22.69 -15.73
N MET A 417 -25.90 -23.42 -16.15
CA MET A 417 -27.25 -23.30 -15.56
C MET A 417 -27.21 -23.64 -14.05
N ASN A 418 -27.73 -22.74 -13.21
CA ASN A 418 -27.74 -22.85 -11.74
C ASN A 418 -26.36 -22.91 -11.09
N ALA A 419 -25.32 -22.45 -11.77
CA ALA A 419 -24.03 -22.16 -11.16
C ALA A 419 -24.07 -20.72 -10.61
N THR A 420 -23.57 -20.49 -9.39
CA THR A 420 -22.58 -19.44 -9.06
C THR A 420 -22.58 -19.07 -7.58
N GLY A 421 -21.39 -18.80 -7.07
CA GLY A 421 -21.10 -17.83 -6.01
C GLY A 421 -21.01 -16.40 -6.57
N LYS A 422 -19.93 -15.65 -6.32
CA LYS A 422 -19.83 -14.24 -6.76
C LYS A 422 -19.12 -14.11 -8.11
N LEU A 423 -19.75 -13.47 -9.08
CA LEU A 423 -19.18 -13.23 -10.40
C LEU A 423 -19.05 -11.72 -10.65
N THR A 424 -17.84 -11.25 -10.96
CA THR A 424 -17.52 -9.83 -11.12
C THR A 424 -16.84 -9.56 -12.45
N PHE A 425 -17.31 -8.56 -13.18
CA PHE A 425 -16.66 -7.98 -14.37
C PHE A 425 -16.49 -6.48 -14.15
N ASP A 426 -15.27 -5.98 -14.29
CA ASP A 426 -14.98 -4.55 -14.20
C ASP A 426 -14.08 -4.13 -15.36
N GLY A 427 -14.48 -3.10 -16.11
CA GLY A 427 -13.71 -2.59 -17.25
C GLY A 427 -13.56 -3.57 -18.42
N CYS A 428 -14.40 -4.60 -18.52
CA CYS A 428 -14.28 -5.65 -19.54
C CYS A 428 -14.93 -5.25 -20.88
N SER A 429 -14.54 -5.89 -21.99
CA SER A 429 -15.19 -5.68 -23.30
C SER A 429 -15.53 -6.97 -24.01
N PHE A 430 -16.67 -6.99 -24.70
CA PHE A 430 -17.25 -8.18 -25.32
C PHE A 430 -17.54 -7.96 -26.82
N GLY A 431 -16.83 -8.71 -27.66
CA GLY A 431 -16.96 -8.75 -29.12
C GLY A 431 -18.07 -9.66 -29.63
N ALA A 432 -18.45 -10.67 -28.85
CA ALA A 432 -19.62 -11.54 -29.05
C ALA A 432 -20.57 -11.44 -27.86
N GLN A 433 -21.80 -11.95 -27.98
CA GLN A 433 -22.78 -11.90 -26.88
C GLN A 433 -22.32 -12.80 -25.72
N PRO A 434 -22.21 -12.28 -24.47
CA PRO A 434 -22.12 -13.10 -23.28
C PRO A 434 -23.51 -13.48 -22.77
N MET A 435 -23.61 -14.68 -22.19
CA MET A 435 -24.80 -15.19 -21.53
C MET A 435 -24.55 -15.45 -20.04
N PHE A 436 -25.16 -14.64 -19.20
CA PHE A 436 -25.22 -14.84 -17.76
C PHE A 436 -26.51 -15.62 -17.45
N GLN A 437 -26.41 -16.95 -17.49
CA GLN A 437 -27.51 -17.87 -17.24
C GLN A 437 -27.81 -18.04 -15.75
N GLN A 438 -29.10 -18.23 -15.45
CA GLN A 438 -29.73 -18.53 -14.15
C GLN A 438 -28.74 -18.84 -13.02
N LEU A 439 -28.36 -17.80 -12.28
CA LEU A 439 -27.41 -17.89 -11.17
C LEU A 439 -28.08 -18.58 -9.98
N ALA A 440 -27.31 -19.38 -9.22
CA ALA A 440 -27.82 -20.14 -8.08
C ALA A 440 -28.38 -19.22 -6.97
N GLU A 441 -29.25 -19.77 -6.11
CA GLU A 441 -29.69 -19.09 -4.89
C GLU A 441 -28.49 -18.82 -3.98
N GLY A 442 -28.22 -17.53 -3.70
CA GLY A 442 -27.05 -17.08 -2.92
C GLY A 442 -25.86 -16.57 -3.74
N GLY A 443 -25.90 -16.66 -5.07
CA GLY A 443 -24.90 -16.06 -5.97
C GLY A 443 -25.11 -14.56 -6.18
N SER A 444 -24.06 -13.87 -6.68
CA SER A 444 -24.13 -12.45 -7.04
C SER A 444 -23.49 -12.14 -8.39
N LEU A 445 -24.04 -11.18 -9.13
CA LEU A 445 -23.50 -10.68 -10.40
C LEU A 445 -23.17 -9.20 -10.32
N THR A 446 -21.90 -8.87 -10.49
CA THR A 446 -21.42 -7.50 -10.54
C THR A 446 -20.83 -7.22 -11.91
N ILE A 447 -21.36 -6.22 -12.62
CA ILE A 447 -20.86 -5.77 -13.92
C ILE A 447 -20.69 -4.26 -13.87
N LEU A 448 -19.45 -3.81 -13.94
CA LEU A 448 -19.05 -2.43 -13.79
C LEU A 448 -18.27 -1.97 -15.03
N ASN A 449 -18.53 -0.75 -15.47
CA ASN A 449 -17.71 -0.02 -16.44
C ASN A 449 -17.36 -0.79 -17.74
N SER A 450 -18.18 -1.75 -18.14
CA SER A 450 -17.89 -2.72 -19.19
C SER A 450 -18.60 -2.40 -20.51
N ASP A 451 -18.06 -2.89 -21.63
CA ASP A 451 -18.50 -2.59 -23.00
C ASP A 451 -19.14 -3.81 -23.68
N PHE A 452 -20.42 -3.70 -24.01
CA PHE A 452 -21.23 -4.68 -24.74
C PHE A 452 -21.79 -4.09 -26.05
N LYS A 453 -21.10 -3.11 -26.67
CA LYS A 453 -21.55 -2.44 -27.90
C LYS A 453 -21.64 -3.38 -29.10
N ALA A 454 -20.90 -4.47 -29.14
CA ALA A 454 -20.88 -5.35 -30.31
C ALA A 454 -22.23 -6.09 -30.47
N TRP A 455 -22.67 -6.83 -29.45
CA TRP A 455 -23.87 -7.69 -29.52
C TRP A 455 -24.86 -7.55 -28.35
N GLY A 456 -24.56 -6.70 -27.37
CA GLY A 456 -25.34 -6.65 -26.13
C GLY A 456 -24.99 -7.81 -25.19
N ALA A 457 -25.86 -8.05 -24.22
CA ALA A 457 -25.71 -9.14 -23.25
C ALA A 457 -27.02 -9.89 -23.05
N GLN A 458 -26.95 -11.17 -22.71
CA GLN A 458 -28.09 -11.91 -22.16
C GLN A 458 -27.89 -12.07 -20.66
N ILE A 459 -28.83 -11.56 -19.87
CA ILE A 459 -28.80 -11.59 -18.41
C ILE A 459 -30.09 -12.28 -17.98
N GLU A 460 -30.01 -13.53 -17.55
CA GLU A 460 -31.17 -14.31 -17.12
C GLU A 460 -31.41 -14.14 -15.61
N PRO A 461 -32.45 -13.42 -15.19
CA PRO A 461 -32.74 -13.26 -13.77
C PRO A 461 -33.15 -14.59 -13.15
N ALA A 462 -32.50 -14.94 -12.03
CA ALA A 462 -33.14 -15.75 -11.00
C ALA A 462 -33.81 -14.81 -9.99
N ASN A 463 -34.91 -15.22 -9.36
CA ASN A 463 -35.71 -14.36 -8.47
C ASN A 463 -34.97 -13.88 -7.19
N TYR A 464 -33.72 -14.29 -6.95
CA TYR A 464 -33.03 -14.16 -5.66
C TYR A 464 -31.55 -13.74 -5.77
N ILE A 465 -31.12 -13.22 -6.92
CA ILE A 465 -29.70 -12.87 -7.12
C ILE A 465 -29.43 -11.43 -6.67
N SER A 466 -28.35 -11.24 -5.92
CA SER A 466 -27.81 -9.90 -5.69
C SER A 466 -27.09 -9.46 -6.95
N HIS A 467 -27.53 -8.37 -7.58
CA HIS A 467 -26.88 -7.84 -8.77
C HIS A 467 -26.47 -6.38 -8.59
N THR A 468 -25.40 -5.99 -9.29
CA THR A 468 -24.95 -4.60 -9.40
C THR A 468 -24.43 -4.37 -10.80
N ILE A 469 -25.22 -3.70 -11.62
CA ILE A 469 -24.96 -3.47 -13.04
C ILE A 469 -24.96 -1.96 -13.30
N LYS A 470 -23.77 -1.35 -13.34
CA LYS A 470 -23.60 0.12 -13.39
C LYS A 470 -22.43 0.55 -14.27
N GLY A 471 -22.59 1.69 -14.93
CA GLY A 471 -21.54 2.34 -15.73
C GLY A 471 -21.24 1.62 -17.05
N ASN A 472 -22.03 0.64 -17.44
CA ASN A 472 -21.79 -0.15 -18.65
C ASN A 472 -22.36 0.53 -19.89
N THR A 473 -21.85 0.14 -21.06
CA THR A 473 -22.44 0.51 -22.36
C THR A 473 -22.99 -0.72 -23.07
N PHE A 474 -24.31 -0.78 -23.27
CA PHE A 474 -24.99 -1.89 -23.93
C PHE A 474 -25.48 -1.53 -25.34
N ARG A 475 -25.38 -2.49 -26.27
CA ARG A 475 -26.23 -2.45 -27.47
C ARG A 475 -27.69 -2.68 -27.13
N THR A 476 -27.93 -3.75 -26.40
CA THR A 476 -29.23 -4.19 -25.90
C THR A 476 -28.97 -5.21 -24.78
N VAL A 477 -29.93 -5.40 -23.88
CA VAL A 477 -29.89 -6.48 -22.89
C VAL A 477 -31.07 -7.39 -23.14
N HIS A 478 -30.82 -8.69 -23.23
CA HIS A 478 -31.85 -9.71 -23.37
C HIS A 478 -32.07 -10.40 -22.03
N PHE A 479 -33.32 -10.65 -21.67
CA PHE A 479 -33.65 -11.55 -20.57
C PHE A 479 -34.94 -12.32 -20.85
N THR A 480 -35.12 -13.44 -20.16
CA THR A 480 -36.36 -14.21 -20.17
C THR A 480 -37.20 -13.86 -18.95
N ALA A 481 -38.37 -13.26 -19.18
CA ALA A 481 -39.33 -12.99 -18.12
C ALA A 481 -39.99 -14.31 -17.66
N GLN A 482 -39.66 -14.76 -16.45
CA GLN A 482 -40.24 -15.93 -15.80
C GLN A 482 -41.73 -15.74 -15.48
N SER A 483 -42.18 -14.48 -15.33
CA SER A 483 -43.61 -14.15 -15.18
C SER A 483 -44.45 -14.44 -16.42
N GLY A 484 -43.81 -14.68 -17.58
CA GLY A 484 -44.49 -14.78 -18.86
C GLY A 484 -45.04 -13.44 -19.35
N ALA A 485 -44.52 -12.31 -18.84
CA ALA A 485 -44.96 -10.97 -19.19
C ALA A 485 -45.00 -10.75 -20.72
N THR A 486 -46.11 -10.18 -21.19
CA THR A 486 -46.30 -9.76 -22.60
C THR A 486 -46.18 -8.25 -22.79
N ALA A 487 -46.03 -7.50 -21.70
CA ALA A 487 -45.79 -6.06 -21.67
C ALA A 487 -45.01 -5.66 -20.40
N ALA A 488 -44.40 -4.48 -20.38
CA ALA A 488 -43.63 -3.99 -19.24
C ALA A 488 -44.45 -3.96 -17.93
N ALA A 489 -45.74 -3.60 -18.02
CA ALA A 489 -46.64 -3.55 -16.87
C ALA A 489 -47.02 -4.94 -16.31
N SER A 490 -46.72 -6.03 -17.00
CA SER A 490 -46.98 -7.40 -16.53
C SER A 490 -45.75 -8.10 -15.94
N LEU A 491 -44.59 -7.43 -15.91
CA LEU A 491 -43.40 -7.94 -15.23
C LEU A 491 -43.65 -8.02 -13.71
N SER A 492 -43.10 -9.06 -13.08
CA SER A 492 -43.03 -9.26 -11.62
C SER A 492 -42.18 -8.19 -10.94
N GLY A 493 -42.24 -8.10 -9.60
CA GLY A 493 -41.46 -7.11 -8.84
C GLY A 493 -39.95 -7.24 -9.12
N ALA A 494 -39.42 -8.45 -9.04
CA ALA A 494 -38.01 -8.74 -9.29
C ALA A 494 -37.57 -8.39 -10.73
N GLU A 495 -38.36 -8.75 -11.74
CA GLU A 495 -38.04 -8.43 -13.14
C GLU A 495 -38.05 -6.93 -13.40
N ARG A 496 -39.00 -6.19 -12.82
CA ARG A 496 -39.06 -4.73 -12.94
C ARG A 496 -37.87 -4.06 -12.27
N MET A 497 -37.38 -4.62 -11.17
CA MET A 497 -36.20 -4.10 -10.46
C MET A 497 -34.94 -4.23 -11.32
N LEU A 498 -34.68 -5.43 -11.87
CA LEU A 498 -33.57 -5.64 -12.80
C LEU A 498 -33.64 -4.66 -13.98
N VAL A 499 -34.82 -4.52 -14.59
CA VAL A 499 -35.02 -3.59 -15.71
C VAL A 499 -34.77 -2.14 -15.30
N ASN A 500 -35.25 -1.69 -14.14
CA ASN A 500 -34.99 -0.35 -13.62
C ASN A 500 -33.49 -0.10 -13.44
N GLU A 501 -32.78 -1.02 -12.79
CA GLU A 501 -31.33 -0.92 -12.58
C GLU A 501 -30.57 -0.81 -13.91
N LEU A 502 -30.89 -1.70 -14.86
CA LEU A 502 -30.30 -1.69 -16.19
C LEU A 502 -30.50 -0.34 -16.88
N LEU A 503 -31.72 0.20 -16.86
CA LEU A 503 -32.08 1.44 -17.54
C LEU A 503 -31.51 2.69 -16.87
N ALA A 504 -31.46 2.74 -15.53
CA ALA A 504 -31.04 3.91 -14.77
C ALA A 504 -29.52 4.08 -14.72
N ASN A 505 -28.78 2.96 -14.62
CA ASN A 505 -27.36 2.99 -14.26
C ASN A 505 -26.41 2.74 -15.45
N ASN A 506 -26.93 2.55 -16.67
CA ASN A 506 -26.14 2.16 -17.84
C ASN A 506 -26.52 2.97 -19.09
N THR A 507 -25.59 3.01 -20.05
CA THR A 507 -25.80 3.68 -21.34
C THR A 507 -26.22 2.66 -22.39
N PHE A 508 -27.23 2.98 -23.19
CA PHE A 508 -27.65 2.17 -24.34
C PHE A 508 -27.34 2.90 -25.65
N ILE A 509 -26.81 2.19 -26.65
CA ILE A 509 -26.52 2.81 -27.95
C ILE A 509 -27.77 3.00 -28.82
N ASP A 510 -28.85 2.27 -28.55
CA ASP A 510 -30.14 2.37 -29.23
C ASP A 510 -31.24 2.58 -28.18
N ASP A 511 -31.71 3.81 -28.05
CA ASP A 511 -32.74 4.20 -27.10
C ASP A 511 -34.11 3.54 -27.34
N THR A 512 -34.31 2.91 -28.51
CA THR A 512 -35.56 2.22 -28.85
C THR A 512 -35.51 0.72 -28.61
N LYS A 513 -34.33 0.17 -28.28
CA LYS A 513 -34.09 -1.26 -28.13
C LYS A 513 -33.24 -1.59 -26.91
N LYS A 514 -33.56 -0.98 -25.77
CA LYS A 514 -32.75 -1.11 -24.54
C LYS A 514 -32.80 -2.52 -23.97
N VAL A 515 -33.93 -2.91 -23.38
CA VAL A 515 -34.09 -4.25 -22.78
C VAL A 515 -35.12 -5.06 -23.56
N LYS A 516 -34.73 -6.20 -24.12
CA LYS A 516 -35.60 -7.11 -24.87
C LYS A 516 -36.03 -8.27 -23.99
N VAL A 517 -37.34 -8.49 -23.90
CA VAL A 517 -37.90 -9.70 -23.26
C VAL A 517 -37.99 -10.81 -24.30
N TRP A 518 -37.16 -11.85 -24.18
CA TRP A 518 -36.89 -12.81 -25.27
C TRP A 518 -38.13 -13.61 -25.71
N ALA A 519 -38.87 -14.20 -24.77
CA ALA A 519 -40.01 -15.08 -25.07
C ALA A 519 -41.19 -14.38 -25.76
N THR A 520 -41.41 -13.10 -25.46
CA THR A 520 -42.55 -12.31 -25.96
C THR A 520 -42.15 -11.24 -26.96
N GLY A 521 -40.86 -10.94 -27.08
CA GLY A 521 -40.25 -10.15 -28.15
C GLY A 521 -40.42 -8.64 -28.05
N PHE A 522 -41.00 -8.11 -26.97
CA PHE A 522 -41.15 -6.66 -26.77
C PHE A 522 -39.91 -6.04 -26.11
N TYR A 523 -39.78 -4.72 -26.27
CA TYR A 523 -38.71 -3.93 -25.67
C TYR A 523 -39.24 -3.06 -24.52
N VAL A 524 -38.48 -2.98 -23.44
CA VAL A 524 -38.65 -2.02 -22.35
C VAL A 524 -37.55 -0.97 -22.48
N ASN A 525 -37.97 0.26 -22.79
CA ASN A 525 -37.06 1.39 -22.96
C ASN A 525 -37.16 2.40 -21.80
N ASP A 526 -38.24 2.29 -21.01
CA ASP A 526 -38.54 3.07 -19.82
C ASP A 526 -39.49 2.26 -18.94
N ILE A 527 -39.41 2.42 -17.63
CA ILE A 527 -40.29 1.77 -16.66
C ILE A 527 -40.50 2.67 -15.44
N LEU A 528 -41.70 2.62 -14.86
CA LEU A 528 -42.02 3.39 -13.67
C LEU A 528 -41.21 2.90 -12.44
N PRO A 529 -41.03 3.76 -11.42
CA PRO A 529 -40.47 3.36 -10.14
C PRO A 529 -41.18 2.11 -9.61
N THR A 530 -40.41 1.19 -9.04
CA THR A 530 -40.93 -0.09 -8.56
C THR A 530 -40.73 -0.18 -7.06
N ILE A 531 -41.81 -0.48 -6.36
CA ILE A 531 -41.84 -0.69 -4.91
C ILE A 531 -42.40 -2.08 -4.70
N TYR A 532 -41.62 -2.98 -4.11
CA TYR A 532 -42.09 -4.34 -3.89
C TYR A 532 -41.48 -4.96 -2.63
N ASN A 533 -42.22 -5.89 -2.03
CA ASN A 533 -41.77 -6.66 -0.88
C ASN A 533 -41.07 -7.93 -1.38
N GLN A 534 -39.78 -8.05 -1.10
CA GLN A 534 -38.95 -9.16 -1.58
C GLN A 534 -39.42 -10.52 -1.03
N THR A 535 -40.00 -10.53 0.17
CA THR A 535 -40.46 -11.75 0.83
C THR A 535 -41.77 -12.26 0.23
N THR A 536 -42.68 -11.37 -0.17
CA THR A 536 -44.01 -11.74 -0.67
C THR A 536 -44.18 -11.61 -2.18
N ASP A 537 -43.18 -11.02 -2.87
CA ASP A 537 -43.23 -10.61 -4.28
C ASP A 537 -44.39 -9.63 -4.61
N GLN A 538 -44.99 -9.01 -3.58
CA GLN A 538 -46.08 -8.06 -3.73
C GLN A 538 -45.54 -6.70 -4.20
N VAL A 539 -46.09 -6.19 -5.29
CA VAL A 539 -45.81 -4.85 -5.82
C VAL A 539 -46.82 -3.84 -5.26
N TYR A 540 -46.33 -2.67 -4.87
CA TYR A 540 -47.11 -1.60 -4.25
C TYR A 540 -47.21 -0.37 -5.15
N GLY A 541 -48.28 0.40 -4.99
CA GLY A 541 -48.46 1.69 -5.68
C GLY A 541 -47.65 2.82 -5.05
N SER A 542 -47.33 2.70 -3.77
CA SER A 542 -46.59 3.71 -3.00
C SER A 542 -45.73 3.08 -1.90
N LEU A 543 -44.73 3.83 -1.43
CA LEU A 543 -43.81 3.35 -0.39
C LEU A 543 -44.48 3.29 0.97
N SER A 544 -45.34 4.27 1.25
CA SER A 544 -46.07 4.36 2.52
C SER A 544 -46.99 3.14 2.71
N GLU A 545 -47.66 2.67 1.66
CA GLU A 545 -48.43 1.42 1.68
C GLU A 545 -47.51 0.21 1.94
N ALA A 546 -46.38 0.11 1.24
CA ALA A 546 -45.45 -1.00 1.40
C ALA A 546 -44.88 -1.08 2.83
N LEU A 547 -44.42 0.05 3.38
CA LEU A 547 -43.86 0.12 4.74
C LEU A 547 -44.91 -0.11 5.84
N ALA A 548 -46.17 0.25 5.59
CA ALA A 548 -47.27 0.00 6.52
C ALA A 548 -47.69 -1.48 6.59
N GLU A 549 -47.56 -2.23 5.49
CA GLU A 549 -47.85 -3.67 5.45
C GLU A 549 -46.65 -4.55 5.85
N ALA A 550 -45.43 -4.04 5.72
CA ALA A 550 -44.20 -4.78 5.99
C ALA A 550 -44.13 -5.29 7.45
N GLN A 551 -43.68 -6.53 7.60
CA GLN A 551 -43.45 -7.17 8.90
C GLN A 551 -41.96 -7.30 9.20
N SER A 552 -41.60 -7.39 10.48
CA SER A 552 -40.22 -7.62 10.92
C SER A 552 -39.57 -8.80 10.19
N GLY A 553 -38.35 -8.61 9.71
CA GLY A 553 -37.59 -9.57 8.89
C GLY A 553 -37.85 -9.45 7.38
N GLN A 554 -38.80 -8.62 6.93
CA GLN A 554 -39.07 -8.40 5.51
C GLN A 554 -38.23 -7.26 4.92
N THR A 555 -38.02 -7.32 3.61
CA THR A 555 -37.30 -6.29 2.84
C THR A 555 -38.25 -5.64 1.84
N ILE A 556 -38.36 -4.32 1.92
CA ILE A 556 -39.03 -3.47 0.92
C ILE A 556 -37.96 -2.89 0.01
N LEU A 557 -38.01 -3.28 -1.26
CA LEU A 557 -37.15 -2.77 -2.32
C LEU A 557 -37.86 -1.64 -3.06
N ALA A 558 -37.13 -0.57 -3.26
CA ALA A 558 -37.63 0.72 -3.69
C ALA A 558 -36.68 1.23 -4.78
N SER A 559 -37.02 1.04 -6.06
CA SER A 559 -36.10 1.32 -7.18
C SER A 559 -36.62 2.45 -8.09
N GLY A 560 -35.69 3.32 -8.48
CA GLY A 560 -35.90 4.42 -9.42
C GLY A 560 -36.84 5.50 -8.90
N MET A 561 -37.07 5.57 -7.59
CA MET A 561 -38.05 6.46 -7.00
C MET A 561 -37.43 7.75 -6.49
N THR A 562 -38.24 8.81 -6.47
CA THR A 562 -37.94 10.02 -5.72
C THR A 562 -39.09 10.26 -4.74
N SER A 563 -38.79 10.34 -3.45
CA SER A 563 -39.78 10.64 -2.41
C SER A 563 -39.50 11.99 -1.75
N THR A 564 -40.49 12.87 -1.74
CA THR A 564 -40.45 14.13 -0.97
C THR A 564 -41.17 14.03 0.37
N GLU A 565 -41.85 12.92 0.63
CA GLU A 565 -42.61 12.70 1.86
C GLU A 565 -41.72 12.14 2.96
N ASP A 566 -42.07 12.47 4.21
CA ASP A 566 -41.49 11.84 5.39
C ASP A 566 -41.94 10.38 5.47
N MET A 567 -40.98 9.46 5.66
CA MET A 567 -41.22 8.01 5.70
C MET A 567 -40.81 7.43 7.05
N THR A 568 -41.54 6.42 7.51
CA THR A 568 -41.17 5.63 8.69
C THR A 568 -40.90 4.19 8.26
N VAL A 569 -39.68 3.72 8.49
CA VAL A 569 -39.31 2.31 8.31
C VAL A 569 -39.65 1.57 9.59
N SER A 570 -40.59 0.63 9.49
CA SER A 570 -41.13 -0.15 10.60
C SER A 570 -40.06 -1.02 11.29
N ALA A 571 -40.30 -1.37 12.56
CA ALA A 571 -39.34 -2.11 13.37
C ALA A 571 -38.95 -3.46 12.74
N GLY A 572 -37.65 -3.72 12.63
CA GLY A 572 -37.09 -4.93 12.02
C GLY A 572 -37.28 -5.05 10.50
N VAL A 573 -37.75 -4.02 9.81
CA VAL A 573 -37.91 -4.02 8.34
C VAL A 573 -36.65 -3.45 7.68
N THR A 574 -36.27 -4.00 6.54
CA THR A 574 -35.23 -3.43 5.68
C THR A 574 -35.87 -2.59 4.57
N LEU A 575 -35.47 -1.33 4.45
CA LEU A 575 -35.73 -0.49 3.28
C LEU A 575 -34.45 -0.42 2.44
N ASP A 576 -34.54 -0.92 1.21
CA ASP A 576 -33.44 -0.94 0.25
C ASP A 576 -33.81 -0.08 -0.97
N GLY A 577 -33.05 1.01 -1.20
CA GLY A 577 -33.30 1.94 -2.30
C GLY A 577 -32.72 1.50 -3.65
N ALA A 578 -32.22 0.27 -3.77
CA ALA A 578 -31.65 -0.30 -5.00
C ALA A 578 -30.53 0.54 -5.65
N GLY A 579 -29.89 1.43 -4.88
CA GLY A 579 -28.80 2.30 -5.31
C GLY A 579 -29.21 3.44 -6.25
N ASN A 580 -30.51 3.58 -6.56
CA ASN A 580 -31.02 4.54 -7.54
C ASN A 580 -32.25 5.32 -7.07
N SER A 581 -32.52 5.30 -5.77
CA SER A 581 -33.65 5.99 -5.16
C SER A 581 -33.22 7.17 -4.30
N VAL A 582 -33.96 8.28 -4.40
CA VAL A 582 -33.65 9.55 -3.73
C VAL A 582 -34.78 9.94 -2.78
N PHE A 583 -34.41 10.28 -1.55
CA PHE A 583 -35.32 10.69 -0.48
C PHE A 583 -34.99 12.11 -0.05
N SER A 584 -35.92 13.04 -0.26
CA SER A 584 -35.78 14.44 0.20
C SER A 584 -36.60 14.74 1.45
N GLY A 585 -37.57 13.88 1.79
CA GLY A 585 -38.27 13.90 3.08
C GLY A 585 -37.44 13.26 4.20
N LYS A 586 -37.92 13.33 5.44
CA LYS A 586 -37.25 12.70 6.58
C LYS A 586 -37.46 11.19 6.60
N LEU A 587 -36.45 10.47 7.08
CA LEU A 587 -36.52 9.03 7.31
C LEU A 587 -36.51 8.76 8.82
N PHE A 588 -37.59 8.18 9.33
CA PHE A 588 -37.69 7.69 10.70
C PHE A 588 -37.41 6.19 10.71
N VAL A 589 -36.46 5.75 11.55
CA VAL A 589 -35.98 4.36 11.56
C VAL A 589 -36.30 3.75 12.91
N GLU A 590 -37.26 2.83 12.95
CA GLU A 590 -37.71 2.16 14.18
C GLU A 590 -36.72 1.03 14.60
N PRO A 591 -36.77 0.54 15.86
CA PRO A 591 -35.79 -0.44 16.37
C PRO A 591 -35.63 -1.68 15.48
N GLY A 592 -34.41 -2.18 15.32
CA GLY A 592 -34.11 -3.36 14.50
C GLY A 592 -34.13 -3.13 12.99
N ALA A 593 -34.54 -1.95 12.51
CA ALA A 593 -34.68 -1.69 11.08
C ALA A 593 -33.35 -1.43 10.38
N THR A 594 -33.33 -1.64 9.06
CA THR A 594 -32.16 -1.38 8.19
C THR A 594 -32.54 -0.43 7.06
N LEU A 595 -31.70 0.57 6.80
CA LEU A 595 -31.77 1.39 5.58
C LEU A 595 -30.50 1.13 4.77
N ARG A 596 -30.65 0.86 3.47
CA ARG A 596 -29.49 0.69 2.61
C ARG A 596 -29.67 1.11 1.16
N ASN A 597 -28.55 1.33 0.48
CA ASN A 597 -28.46 1.59 -0.96
C ASN A 597 -29.39 2.73 -1.42
N LEU A 598 -29.41 3.86 -0.71
CA LEU A 598 -30.27 4.99 -1.06
C LEU A 598 -29.57 6.32 -0.87
N THR A 599 -30.08 7.33 -1.57
CA THR A 599 -29.62 8.71 -1.42
C THR A 599 -30.63 9.48 -0.58
N SER A 600 -30.16 10.16 0.46
CA SER A 600 -30.93 11.16 1.20
C SER A 600 -30.48 12.57 0.79
N GLU A 601 -31.30 13.29 0.04
CA GLU A 601 -31.10 14.69 -0.35
C GLU A 601 -32.03 15.63 0.41
N TRP A 602 -31.84 15.72 1.72
CA TRP A 602 -32.73 16.51 2.57
C TRP A 602 -32.53 18.00 2.30
N ASN A 603 -33.61 18.69 1.89
CA ASN A 603 -33.61 20.11 1.55
C ASN A 603 -34.12 21.01 2.69
N GLY A 604 -34.54 20.40 3.80
CA GLY A 604 -34.75 20.99 5.11
C GLY A 604 -35.59 22.26 5.20
N THR A 605 -36.89 22.10 5.40
CA THR A 605 -37.71 22.99 6.26
C THR A 605 -38.19 22.19 7.49
N GLY A 606 -37.86 22.60 8.73
CA GLY A 606 -38.32 21.93 9.96
C GLY A 606 -37.19 21.52 10.94
N THR A 607 -37.41 20.54 11.84
CA THR A 607 -36.36 20.05 12.78
C THR A 607 -35.11 19.59 12.04
N ARG A 608 -33.95 19.70 12.70
CA ARG A 608 -32.58 19.72 12.15
C ARG A 608 -32.03 18.40 11.60
N GLN A 609 -32.83 17.44 11.17
CA GLN A 609 -32.31 16.13 10.79
C GLN A 609 -32.98 15.47 9.57
N ALA A 610 -32.17 14.76 8.78
CA ALA A 610 -32.64 13.96 7.65
C ALA A 610 -33.08 12.56 8.09
N ILE A 611 -32.28 11.89 8.92
CA ILE A 611 -32.54 10.55 9.42
C ILE A 611 -32.66 10.59 10.94
N MET A 612 -33.76 10.05 11.47
CA MET A 612 -34.05 9.96 12.89
C MET A 612 -34.08 8.50 13.33
N VAL A 613 -33.09 8.09 14.10
CA VAL A 613 -32.92 6.74 14.65
C VAL A 613 -33.74 6.64 15.95
N LYS A 614 -34.84 5.88 15.91
CA LYS A 614 -35.86 5.76 16.99
C LYS A 614 -35.73 4.48 17.82
N GLY A 615 -34.52 4.00 18.06
CA GLY A 615 -34.34 2.79 18.86
C GLY A 615 -32.95 2.20 18.76
N SER A 616 -32.85 0.95 19.19
CA SER A 616 -31.61 0.18 19.16
C SER A 616 -31.58 -0.81 17.99
N ASP A 617 -30.41 -1.40 17.75
CA ASP A 617 -30.17 -2.48 16.78
C ASP A 617 -30.46 -2.06 15.34
N ILE A 618 -30.11 -0.83 14.97
CA ILE A 618 -30.38 -0.25 13.65
C ILE A 618 -29.12 -0.29 12.78
N THR A 619 -29.30 -0.59 11.49
CA THR A 619 -28.22 -0.57 10.49
C THR A 619 -28.51 0.46 9.39
N LEU A 620 -27.51 1.29 9.10
CA LEU A 620 -27.51 2.24 7.99
C LEU A 620 -26.31 1.89 7.10
N GLU A 621 -26.55 1.47 5.86
CA GLU A 621 -25.50 0.87 5.01
C GLU A 621 -25.52 1.46 3.60
N ASN A 622 -24.35 1.85 3.06
CA ASN A 622 -24.22 2.32 1.68
C ASN A 622 -25.21 3.47 1.34
N LEU A 623 -25.23 4.49 2.21
CA LEU A 623 -26.09 5.66 2.06
C LEU A 623 -25.30 6.85 1.54
N THR A 624 -25.82 7.56 0.54
CA THR A 624 -25.33 8.89 0.18
C THR A 624 -26.22 9.95 0.83
N VAL A 625 -25.72 10.64 1.85
CA VAL A 625 -26.48 11.59 2.67
C VAL A 625 -25.97 13.01 2.40
N THR A 626 -26.69 13.74 1.54
CA THR A 626 -26.32 15.07 1.08
C THR A 626 -27.31 16.11 1.56
N TYR A 627 -26.81 17.16 2.20
CA TYR A 627 -27.63 18.30 2.56
C TYR A 627 -27.84 19.25 1.38
N LYS A 628 -29.10 19.58 1.07
CA LYS A 628 -29.49 20.54 0.03
C LYS A 628 -30.24 21.77 0.57
N GLY A 629 -30.36 21.89 1.90
CA GLY A 629 -31.12 22.97 2.55
C GLY A 629 -30.29 24.20 2.93
N THR A 630 -30.90 25.13 3.66
CA THR A 630 -30.28 26.40 4.09
C THR A 630 -30.15 26.59 5.61
N GLU A 631 -30.67 25.67 6.43
CA GLU A 631 -30.49 25.67 7.89
C GLU A 631 -29.01 25.54 8.30
N GLU A 632 -28.56 26.40 9.23
CA GLU A 632 -27.16 26.48 9.66
C GLU A 632 -26.69 25.31 10.54
N LYS A 633 -27.63 24.58 11.15
CA LYS A 633 -27.34 23.51 12.12
C LYS A 633 -28.00 22.20 11.72
N ALA A 634 -28.02 21.91 10.43
CA ALA A 634 -28.53 20.64 9.91
C ALA A 634 -27.60 19.48 10.32
N GLU A 635 -28.22 18.40 10.79
CA GLU A 635 -27.59 17.17 11.24
C GLU A 635 -28.05 16.04 10.29
N ALA A 636 -27.17 15.15 9.87
CA ALA A 636 -27.59 14.11 8.93
C ALA A 636 -28.40 13.03 9.66
N ILE A 637 -27.83 12.46 10.72
CA ILE A 637 -28.42 11.43 11.58
C ILE A 637 -28.54 11.95 13.00
N VAL A 638 -29.69 11.72 13.64
CA VAL A 638 -29.90 11.97 15.07
C VAL A 638 -30.50 10.73 15.71
N THR A 639 -29.96 10.31 16.85
CA THR A 639 -30.55 9.22 17.65
C THR A 639 -31.51 9.73 18.71
N TYR A 640 -32.49 8.92 19.09
CA TYR A 640 -33.24 9.13 20.33
C TYR A 640 -32.40 8.80 21.57
N ALA A 641 -32.82 9.32 22.73
CA ALA A 641 -32.24 8.95 24.01
C ALA A 641 -32.44 7.45 24.27
N GLY A 642 -31.36 6.74 24.66
CA GLY A 642 -31.36 5.30 24.92
C GLY A 642 -31.24 4.40 23.68
N ALA A 643 -30.98 4.97 22.49
CA ALA A 643 -30.60 4.18 21.32
C ALA A 643 -29.20 3.58 21.51
N GLU A 644 -29.07 2.28 21.31
CA GLU A 644 -27.82 1.50 21.41
C GLU A 644 -27.63 0.64 20.16
N ASN A 645 -26.43 0.12 19.90
CA ASN A 645 -26.15 -0.80 18.79
C ASN A 645 -26.49 -0.22 17.40
N LEU A 646 -26.18 1.07 17.17
CA LEU A 646 -26.29 1.68 15.85
C LEU A 646 -25.07 1.28 15.00
N THR A 647 -25.31 0.69 13.83
CA THR A 647 -24.28 0.43 12.81
C THR A 647 -24.44 1.40 11.64
N VAL A 648 -23.38 2.11 11.28
CA VAL A 648 -23.30 2.98 10.10
C VAL A 648 -22.12 2.55 9.26
N LYS A 649 -22.38 2.05 8.05
CA LYS A 649 -21.38 1.39 7.22
C LYS A 649 -21.39 1.92 5.78
N ASP A 650 -20.21 2.18 5.22
CA ASP A 650 -20.01 2.56 3.82
C ASP A 650 -20.87 3.77 3.39
N CYS A 651 -21.13 4.69 4.32
CA CYS A 651 -21.97 5.87 4.08
C CYS A 651 -21.15 7.12 3.74
N GLU A 652 -21.67 7.97 2.86
CA GLU A 652 -21.07 9.24 2.46
C GLU A 652 -21.91 10.41 2.96
N PHE A 653 -21.27 11.36 3.65
CA PHE A 653 -21.93 12.53 4.23
C PHE A 653 -21.36 13.82 3.64
N THR A 654 -22.21 14.69 3.11
CA THR A 654 -21.79 16.00 2.55
C THR A 654 -22.74 17.13 2.93
N GLY A 655 -22.19 18.31 3.23
CA GLY A 655 -22.94 19.58 3.34
C GLY A 655 -23.64 19.84 4.68
N TYR A 656 -23.70 18.87 5.59
CA TYR A 656 -24.29 19.05 6.92
C TYR A 656 -23.37 19.82 7.87
N TRP A 657 -23.95 20.40 8.92
CA TRP A 657 -23.18 20.92 10.05
C TRP A 657 -22.59 19.78 10.88
N LYS A 658 -23.38 18.71 11.10
CA LYS A 658 -22.94 17.46 11.70
C LYS A 658 -23.38 16.26 10.86
N GLY A 659 -22.51 15.27 10.72
CA GLY A 659 -22.90 13.96 10.23
C GLY A 659 -23.86 13.30 11.20
N MET A 660 -23.45 13.12 12.47
CA MET A 660 -24.25 12.37 13.45
C MET A 660 -24.33 13.06 14.83
N TYR A 661 -25.53 13.18 15.37
CA TYR A 661 -25.76 13.48 16.79
C TYR A 661 -26.19 12.21 17.52
N LEU A 662 -25.34 11.74 18.44
CA LEU A 662 -25.46 10.47 19.12
C LEU A 662 -25.76 10.68 20.61
N ASN A 663 -26.87 10.15 21.10
CA ASN A 663 -27.19 10.26 22.52
C ASN A 663 -26.38 9.26 23.36
N SER A 664 -26.04 8.11 22.78
CA SER A 664 -25.14 7.12 23.35
C SER A 664 -24.26 6.54 22.26
N THR A 665 -23.11 5.99 22.65
CA THR A 665 -22.19 5.27 21.76
C THR A 665 -22.07 3.79 22.12
N LYS A 666 -22.91 3.30 23.02
CA LYS A 666 -22.91 1.88 23.42
C LYS A 666 -23.26 1.00 22.23
N GLY A 667 -22.35 0.11 21.87
CA GLY A 667 -22.43 -0.75 20.69
C GLY A 667 -22.40 -0.02 19.35
N LEU A 668 -21.99 1.26 19.30
CA LEU A 668 -21.89 2.01 18.06
C LEU A 668 -20.81 1.42 17.14
N VAL A 669 -21.12 1.26 15.86
CA VAL A 669 -20.16 0.93 14.82
C VAL A 669 -20.24 1.97 13.71
N ILE A 670 -19.11 2.60 13.36
CA ILE A 670 -18.96 3.47 12.20
C ILE A 670 -17.79 2.95 11.37
N GLU A 671 -18.06 2.40 10.19
CA GLU A 671 -17.07 1.72 9.36
C GLU A 671 -17.15 2.17 7.90
N GLY A 672 -16.00 2.40 7.25
CA GLY A 672 -15.94 2.65 5.80
C GLY A 672 -16.62 3.95 5.33
N CYS A 673 -17.00 4.83 6.26
CA CYS A 673 -17.77 6.03 5.94
C CYS A 673 -16.87 7.22 5.58
N THR A 674 -17.39 8.12 4.74
CA THR A 674 -16.73 9.39 4.39
C THR A 674 -17.53 10.58 4.90
N PHE A 675 -16.86 11.48 5.63
CA PHE A 675 -17.45 12.73 6.13
C PHE A 675 -16.71 13.91 5.53
N ASP A 676 -17.39 14.66 4.65
CA ASP A 676 -16.79 15.79 3.96
C ASP A 676 -17.12 17.14 4.64
N ASN A 677 -16.07 17.76 5.18
CA ASN A 677 -16.00 19.16 5.61
C ASN A 677 -17.01 19.56 6.71
N MET A 678 -17.31 18.63 7.62
CA MET A 678 -18.30 18.79 8.71
C MET A 678 -17.77 18.27 10.05
N ASN A 679 -18.55 18.40 11.13
CA ASN A 679 -18.37 17.58 12.33
C ASN A 679 -18.83 16.16 12.01
N PRO A 680 -17.97 15.13 12.03
CA PRO A 680 -18.40 13.79 11.66
C PRO A 680 -19.48 13.27 12.62
N PHE A 681 -19.21 13.35 13.92
CA PHE A 681 -20.19 13.04 14.94
C PHE A 681 -19.92 13.76 16.27
N SER A 682 -20.99 13.90 17.06
CA SER A 682 -20.93 14.34 18.46
C SER A 682 -21.76 13.43 19.34
N THR A 683 -21.29 13.14 20.55
CA THR A 683 -21.95 12.26 21.50
C THR A 683 -22.42 13.01 22.75
N ASP A 684 -23.51 12.57 23.37
CA ASP A 684 -23.90 12.98 24.73
C ASP A 684 -23.28 12.06 25.79
N GLU A 685 -23.17 10.76 25.48
CA GLU A 685 -22.59 9.74 26.34
C GLU A 685 -21.61 8.84 25.56
N TRP A 686 -20.34 8.89 25.96
CA TRP A 686 -19.30 7.97 25.52
C TRP A 686 -19.39 6.63 26.27
N ASP A 687 -19.20 5.55 25.53
CA ASP A 687 -19.08 4.18 26.03
C ASP A 687 -17.90 3.48 25.33
N ALA A 688 -17.19 2.63 26.06
CA ALA A 688 -15.97 1.96 25.59
C ALA A 688 -16.21 0.89 24.52
N THR A 689 -17.46 0.49 24.28
CA THR A 689 -17.83 -0.51 23.27
C THR A 689 -17.91 0.05 21.85
N MET A 690 -17.76 1.36 21.65
CA MET A 690 -17.83 1.97 20.32
C MET A 690 -16.65 1.57 19.43
N MET A 691 -16.92 1.37 18.14
CA MET A 691 -15.93 1.09 17.10
C MET A 691 -16.09 2.11 15.97
N VAL A 692 -14.98 2.78 15.63
CA VAL A 692 -14.95 3.79 14.56
C VAL A 692 -13.65 3.60 13.78
N THR A 693 -13.72 2.90 12.65
CA THR A 693 -12.55 2.38 11.93
C THR A 693 -12.73 2.46 10.42
N GLY A 694 -11.64 2.60 9.67
CA GLY A 694 -11.67 2.61 8.20
C GLY A 694 -12.42 3.78 7.57
N ASN A 695 -12.68 4.85 8.32
CA ASN A 695 -13.42 6.02 7.83
C ASN A 695 -12.48 7.08 7.25
N THR A 696 -13.02 7.95 6.41
CA THR A 696 -12.33 9.12 5.85
C THR A 696 -12.97 10.42 6.35
N PHE A 697 -12.20 11.25 7.05
CA PHE A 697 -12.63 12.53 7.58
C PHE A 697 -11.93 13.69 6.85
N ILE A 698 -12.65 14.37 5.96
CA ILE A 698 -12.09 15.46 5.12
C ILE A 698 -12.39 16.81 5.79
N GLY A 699 -11.37 17.64 6.01
CA GLY A 699 -11.58 19.02 6.53
C GLY A 699 -12.13 19.11 7.96
N ASN A 700 -12.10 18.02 8.72
CA ASN A 700 -12.40 17.94 10.15
C ASN A 700 -11.39 18.83 10.92
N THR A 701 -11.82 20.01 11.34
CA THR A 701 -10.94 21.06 11.90
C THR A 701 -11.46 21.58 13.25
N LEU A 702 -10.66 22.41 13.94
CA LEU A 702 -10.99 22.94 15.26
C LEU A 702 -12.36 23.65 15.30
N TRP A 703 -13.00 23.62 16.48
CA TRP A 703 -14.33 24.17 16.80
C TRP A 703 -15.52 23.29 16.38
N SER A 704 -16.15 23.59 15.25
CA SER A 704 -17.45 23.00 14.86
C SER A 704 -17.33 21.83 13.91
N LYS A 705 -16.11 21.36 13.63
CA LYS A 705 -15.84 20.26 12.68
C LYS A 705 -15.08 19.09 13.32
N ALA A 706 -14.60 19.24 14.54
CA ALA A 706 -13.96 18.19 15.33
C ALA A 706 -14.95 17.10 15.76
N ILE A 707 -14.56 15.83 15.74
CA ILE A 707 -15.31 14.76 16.44
C ILE A 707 -15.44 15.16 17.92
N GLN A 708 -16.64 15.02 18.49
CA GLN A 708 -16.89 15.35 19.89
C GLN A 708 -17.34 14.13 20.68
N LEU A 709 -16.56 13.73 21.68
CA LEU A 709 -16.93 12.72 22.65
C LEU A 709 -17.26 13.39 23.99
N CYS A 710 -18.44 13.10 24.51
CA CYS A 710 -18.86 13.57 25.82
C CYS A 710 -18.81 12.44 26.84
N VAL A 711 -18.09 12.65 27.94
CA VAL A 711 -17.88 11.66 29.00
C VAL A 711 -18.76 11.99 30.20
N ALA A 712 -19.44 10.97 30.73
CA ALA A 712 -20.31 11.09 31.89
C ALA A 712 -19.57 11.58 33.13
N ALA A 713 -20.25 12.34 33.99
CA ALA A 713 -19.67 12.82 35.23
C ALA A 713 -19.42 11.68 36.22
N GLY A 714 -18.33 11.79 36.98
CA GLY A 714 -17.95 10.76 37.95
C GLY A 714 -17.36 9.49 37.33
N THR A 715 -17.01 9.50 36.04
CA THR A 715 -16.24 8.43 35.41
C THR A 715 -14.93 8.21 36.17
N ASP A 716 -14.68 6.97 36.60
CA ASP A 716 -13.51 6.61 37.40
C ASP A 716 -12.20 7.03 36.71
N GLY A 717 -11.28 7.63 37.47
CA GLY A 717 -10.04 8.23 36.97
C GLY A 717 -10.17 9.72 36.62
N MET A 718 -11.35 10.19 36.20
CA MET A 718 -11.56 11.59 35.82
C MET A 718 -11.94 12.53 36.98
N THR A 719 -11.91 12.05 38.23
CA THR A 719 -12.08 12.91 39.42
C THR A 719 -10.95 13.93 39.50
N GLY A 720 -11.25 15.22 39.72
CA GLY A 720 -10.26 16.30 39.80
C GLY A 720 -10.19 17.20 38.56
N THR A 721 -9.45 16.80 37.52
CA THR A 721 -9.36 17.52 36.23
C THR A 721 -9.38 16.57 35.04
N THR A 722 -10.18 16.92 34.04
CA THR A 722 -10.36 16.21 32.77
C THR A 722 -9.37 16.68 31.70
N LYS A 723 -8.64 17.78 31.95
CA LYS A 723 -7.78 18.49 30.99
C LYS A 723 -6.61 17.68 30.43
N TYR A 724 -6.18 16.65 31.15
CA TYR A 724 -4.95 15.92 30.86
C TYR A 724 -5.25 14.44 30.67
N GLN A 725 -4.67 13.81 29.65
CA GLN A 725 -4.94 12.39 29.33
C GLN A 725 -4.50 11.46 30.45
N GLU A 726 -3.54 11.89 31.26
CA GLU A 726 -2.94 11.13 32.35
C GLU A 726 -3.98 10.69 33.38
N SER A 727 -5.07 11.45 33.58
CA SER A 727 -6.19 11.10 34.46
C SER A 727 -7.28 10.28 33.78
N TRP A 728 -7.24 10.11 32.47
CA TRP A 728 -8.30 9.40 31.76
C TRP A 728 -8.26 7.90 32.03
N PRO A 729 -9.43 7.23 32.08
CA PRO A 729 -9.46 5.79 32.12
C PRO A 729 -8.95 5.20 30.81
N GLU A 730 -8.33 4.02 30.92
CA GLU A 730 -7.57 3.39 29.83
C GLU A 730 -8.41 3.17 28.56
N ASN A 731 -9.66 2.76 28.73
CA ASN A 731 -10.60 2.54 27.64
C ASN A 731 -10.95 3.83 26.87
N LEU A 732 -10.98 4.99 27.53
CA LEU A 732 -11.16 6.28 26.84
C LEU A 732 -9.92 6.63 26.02
N LYS A 733 -8.71 6.43 26.58
CA LYS A 733 -7.46 6.64 25.83
C LYS A 733 -7.41 5.75 24.59
N GLN A 734 -7.77 4.47 24.75
CA GLN A 734 -7.83 3.50 23.66
C GLN A 734 -8.83 3.92 22.58
N SER A 735 -10.04 4.34 22.97
CA SER A 735 -11.06 4.82 22.02
C SER A 735 -10.55 5.99 21.18
N VAL A 736 -9.98 7.02 21.83
CA VAL A 736 -9.45 8.21 21.15
C VAL A 736 -8.26 7.85 20.25
N TYR A 737 -7.36 7.00 20.74
CA TYR A 737 -6.20 6.54 19.97
C TYR A 737 -6.60 5.76 18.72
N THR A 738 -7.50 4.79 18.86
CA THR A 738 -8.04 3.99 17.75
C THR A 738 -8.70 4.89 16.71
N ILE A 739 -9.57 5.82 17.10
CA ILE A 739 -10.18 6.76 16.13
C ILE A 739 -9.10 7.54 15.36
N LEU A 740 -8.06 8.02 16.03
CA LEU A 740 -7.01 8.84 15.40
C LEU A 740 -6.05 8.03 14.51
N LYS A 741 -5.87 6.72 14.75
CA LYS A 741 -4.91 5.87 14.01
C LYS A 741 -5.57 5.00 12.93
N GLU A 742 -6.80 4.53 13.14
CA GLU A 742 -7.47 3.58 12.25
C GLU A 742 -8.39 4.26 11.22
N ASN A 743 -8.33 5.59 11.12
CA ASN A 743 -9.10 6.36 10.16
C ASN A 743 -8.20 7.33 9.40
N THR A 744 -8.61 7.66 8.18
CA THR A 744 -7.91 8.60 7.30
C THR A 744 -8.40 10.02 7.56
N PHE A 745 -7.46 10.95 7.77
CA PHE A 745 -7.77 12.37 7.95
C PHE A 745 -7.15 13.17 6.80
N GLU A 746 -7.99 13.65 5.89
CA GLU A 746 -7.54 14.42 4.74
C GLU A 746 -7.61 15.92 5.02
N ASN A 747 -6.70 16.67 4.38
CA ASN A 747 -6.56 18.12 4.51
C ASN A 747 -6.32 18.58 5.95
N GLN A 748 -5.67 17.73 6.76
CA GLN A 748 -5.32 17.99 8.15
C GLN A 748 -3.90 17.55 8.43
N LYS A 749 -3.06 18.48 8.87
CA LYS A 749 -1.69 18.17 9.29
C LYS A 749 -1.64 17.40 10.62
N THR A 750 -2.59 17.69 11.51
CA THR A 750 -2.71 17.07 12.83
C THR A 750 -4.19 16.87 13.13
N PRO A 751 -4.72 15.64 13.12
CA PRO A 751 -6.11 15.40 13.44
C PRO A 751 -6.36 15.53 14.94
N TYR A 752 -7.51 16.08 15.32
CA TYR A 752 -7.89 16.28 16.72
C TYR A 752 -9.29 15.76 17.02
N ILE A 753 -9.47 15.21 18.23
CA ILE A 753 -10.77 14.88 18.81
C ILE A 753 -11.02 15.81 19.99
N ARG A 754 -12.26 16.31 20.10
CA ARG A 754 -12.73 17.13 21.20
C ARG A 754 -13.33 16.23 22.29
N ILE A 755 -12.85 16.37 23.52
CA ILE A 755 -13.40 15.70 24.71
C ILE A 755 -14.06 16.72 25.63
N THR A 756 -15.26 16.40 26.13
CA THR A 756 -16.06 17.25 27.04
C THR A 756 -16.72 16.44 28.16
N SER A 757 -17.15 17.10 29.24
CA SER A 757 -17.97 16.52 30.33
C SER A 757 -19.19 17.39 30.65
N LEU A 758 -20.31 16.80 31.08
CA LEU A 758 -21.61 17.50 31.25
C LEU A 758 -21.82 18.21 32.60
N ASP A 759 -21.19 17.80 33.71
CA ASP A 759 -21.67 18.20 35.06
C ASP A 759 -20.72 19.04 35.95
N ASN A 760 -19.81 19.86 35.41
CA ASN A 760 -19.03 20.79 36.28
C ASN A 760 -19.00 22.25 35.78
N PRO A 761 -19.85 23.15 36.33
CA PRO A 761 -20.05 24.51 35.81
C PRO A 761 -18.94 25.53 36.16
N ALA A 762 -17.84 25.14 36.83
CA ALA A 762 -16.85 26.12 37.30
C ALA A 762 -15.36 25.83 37.00
N TRP A 763 -14.98 24.61 36.59
CA TRP A 763 -13.55 24.24 36.50
C TRP A 763 -13.08 23.70 35.14
N ASP A 764 -13.95 23.20 34.26
CA ASP A 764 -13.51 22.35 33.13
C ASP A 764 -14.40 22.40 31.87
N TYR A 765 -15.16 23.48 31.63
CA TYR A 765 -15.98 23.61 30.42
C TYR A 765 -15.17 23.92 29.15
N GLU A 766 -13.86 24.11 29.28
CA GLU A 766 -12.98 24.38 28.14
C GLU A 766 -12.79 23.09 27.34
N PRO A 767 -13.22 23.04 26.07
CA PRO A 767 -13.07 21.85 25.25
C PRO A 767 -11.60 21.50 25.06
N ILE A 768 -11.26 20.23 25.28
CA ILE A 768 -9.89 19.78 25.15
C ILE A 768 -9.74 19.04 23.82
N TYR A 769 -8.79 19.48 23.03
CA TYR A 769 -8.48 18.90 21.73
C TYR A 769 -7.25 18.00 21.84
N PHE A 770 -7.40 16.74 21.46
CA PHE A 770 -6.35 15.73 21.54
C PHE A 770 -6.00 15.19 20.17
N CYS A 771 -4.71 15.11 19.90
CA CYS A 771 -4.14 14.39 18.77
C CYS A 771 -3.26 13.24 19.26
N VAL A 772 -2.84 12.38 18.34
CA VAL A 772 -2.07 11.17 18.70
C VAL A 772 -0.76 11.50 19.42
N THR A 773 -0.13 12.63 19.09
CA THR A 773 1.12 13.06 19.73
C THR A 773 0.96 13.47 21.20
N ASN A 774 -0.27 13.72 21.66
CA ASN A 774 -0.53 13.97 23.08
C ASN A 774 -0.31 12.72 23.94
N PHE A 775 -0.45 11.52 23.38
CA PHE A 775 -0.19 10.26 24.10
C PHE A 775 1.30 9.91 24.20
N LEU A 776 2.13 10.54 23.36
CA LEU A 776 3.58 10.31 23.37
C LEU A 776 4.26 10.91 24.60
N LYS A 777 3.59 11.73 25.40
CA LYS A 777 4.19 12.34 26.59
C LYS A 777 3.21 12.42 27.74
N GLY A 778 3.74 12.41 28.96
CA GLY A 778 2.95 12.63 30.17
C GLY A 778 3.76 13.26 31.30
N ASP A 779 3.07 13.98 32.18
CA ASP A 779 3.66 14.73 33.30
C ASP A 779 2.90 14.47 34.62
N LEU A 780 3.65 14.14 35.66
CA LEU A 780 3.18 13.96 37.04
C LEU A 780 2.28 15.10 37.53
N LYS A 781 2.62 16.36 37.21
CA LYS A 781 1.88 17.52 37.74
C LYS A 781 0.41 17.51 37.31
N ASN A 782 0.12 16.84 36.20
CA ASN A 782 -1.21 16.71 35.60
C ASN A 782 -1.98 15.50 36.13
N ALA A 783 -1.32 14.66 36.95
CA ALA A 783 -1.69 13.27 37.19
C ALA A 783 -1.74 12.92 38.69
N GLN A 784 -2.07 13.87 39.57
CA GLN A 784 -2.13 13.65 41.03
C GLN A 784 -3.03 12.45 41.39
N ASN A 785 -4.07 12.19 40.58
CA ASN A 785 -4.99 11.06 40.75
C ASN A 785 -4.61 9.79 39.96
N ALA A 786 -3.50 9.79 39.21
CA ALA A 786 -3.06 8.66 38.38
C ALA A 786 -2.15 7.66 39.13
N PHE A 787 -1.64 8.03 40.31
CA PHE A 787 -0.87 7.15 41.19
C PHE A 787 -1.78 6.24 42.01
N THR A 788 -2.56 5.39 41.34
CA THR A 788 -3.60 4.57 41.99
C THR A 788 -3.12 3.18 42.37
N ARG A 789 -2.07 2.69 41.71
CA ARG A 789 -1.55 1.33 41.91
C ARG A 789 -0.31 1.33 42.80
N CYS A 790 -0.40 0.63 43.93
CA CYS A 790 0.74 0.28 44.77
C CYS A 790 1.73 -0.61 44.00
N ASP A 791 3.03 -0.39 44.20
CA ASP A 791 4.06 -1.32 43.70
C ASP A 791 4.05 -2.65 44.48
N ARG A 792 4.66 -2.66 45.67
CA ARG A 792 4.74 -3.84 46.56
C ARG A 792 4.08 -3.58 47.90
N TYR A 793 4.35 -2.41 48.47
CA TYR A 793 3.76 -1.96 49.72
C TYR A 793 3.53 -0.45 49.71
N GLU A 794 2.44 -0.01 50.32
CA GLU A 794 2.07 1.41 50.33
C GLU A 794 2.99 2.21 51.24
N PRO A 795 3.41 3.43 50.84
CA PRO A 795 3.96 4.41 51.75
C PRO A 795 3.02 4.70 52.92
N SER A 796 3.56 5.06 54.09
CA SER A 796 2.74 5.40 55.25
C SER A 796 1.84 6.62 54.98
N ALA A 797 2.29 7.53 54.11
CA ALA A 797 1.48 8.58 53.50
C ALA A 797 2.04 8.95 52.13
N VAL A 798 1.15 9.41 51.25
CA VAL A 798 1.46 9.95 49.92
C VAL A 798 0.81 11.32 49.82
N ASP A 799 1.61 12.37 49.71
CA ASP A 799 1.13 13.75 49.64
C ASP A 799 1.62 14.45 48.37
N PHE A 800 0.78 15.29 47.78
CA PHE A 800 1.18 16.21 46.71
C PHE A 800 1.27 17.62 47.28
N LEU A 801 2.51 18.08 47.53
CA LEU A 801 2.79 19.38 48.09
C LEU A 801 2.78 20.45 47.00
N ALA A 802 2.18 21.60 47.29
CA ALA A 802 2.18 22.74 46.38
C ALA A 802 3.61 23.22 46.09
N SER A 803 4.47 23.23 47.11
CA SER A 803 5.91 23.48 46.98
C SER A 803 6.73 22.83 48.10
N TYR A 804 8.00 22.55 47.80
CA TYR A 804 9.02 22.11 48.75
C TYR A 804 10.42 22.45 48.20
N GLU A 805 11.29 23.03 49.04
CA GLU A 805 12.69 23.36 48.71
C GLU A 805 12.85 24.02 47.32
N GLY A 806 12.03 25.02 47.03
CA GLY A 806 12.08 25.81 45.79
C GLY A 806 11.44 25.17 44.54
N LYS A 807 10.91 23.95 44.63
CA LYS A 807 10.17 23.26 43.56
C LYS A 807 8.66 23.23 43.85
N SER A 808 7.86 23.06 42.80
CA SER A 808 6.39 23.03 42.86
C SER A 808 5.86 21.63 42.50
N ASN A 809 4.63 21.30 42.92
CA ASN A 809 3.96 20.01 42.63
C ASN A 809 4.81 18.80 43.05
N VAL A 810 5.30 18.84 44.29
CA VAL A 810 6.24 17.86 44.82
C VAL A 810 5.48 16.68 45.40
N LEU A 811 5.78 15.48 44.90
CA LEU A 811 5.32 14.22 45.47
C LEU A 811 6.17 13.88 46.69
N ARG A 812 5.54 13.79 47.87
CA ARG A 812 6.18 13.36 49.11
C ARG A 812 5.69 11.97 49.51
N TYR A 813 6.63 11.08 49.80
CA TYR A 813 6.34 9.84 50.51
C TYR A 813 6.85 9.91 51.94
N THR A 814 6.01 9.48 52.88
CA THR A 814 6.38 9.30 54.28
C THR A 814 6.52 7.82 54.59
N LEU A 815 7.67 7.45 55.15
CA LEU A 815 7.98 6.15 55.71
C LEU A 815 8.04 6.28 57.23
N ASP A 816 7.32 5.43 57.97
CA ASP A 816 7.35 5.38 59.42
C ASP A 816 6.94 3.99 59.93
N GLN A 817 6.94 3.82 61.25
CA GLN A 817 6.55 2.58 61.95
C GLN A 817 5.29 1.86 61.40
N ARG A 818 4.33 2.57 60.77
CA ARG A 818 3.13 1.94 60.17
C ARG A 818 3.48 0.96 59.05
N THR A 819 4.59 1.18 58.36
CA THR A 819 5.04 0.38 57.22
C THR A 819 6.36 -0.38 57.49
N ALA A 820 6.77 -0.45 58.77
CA ALA A 820 7.89 -1.29 59.21
C ALA A 820 7.68 -2.77 58.84
N GLN A 821 8.76 -3.51 58.59
CA GLN A 821 8.70 -4.89 58.06
C GLN A 821 7.84 -5.84 58.93
N ALA A 822 7.88 -5.70 60.26
CA ALA A 822 7.07 -6.55 61.14
C ALA A 822 5.55 -6.37 60.94
N ASN A 823 5.14 -5.18 60.48
CA ASN A 823 3.74 -4.79 60.34
C ASN A 823 3.15 -5.12 58.95
N ARG A 824 3.93 -5.75 58.06
CA ARG A 824 3.49 -6.14 56.72
C ARG A 824 2.95 -7.56 56.65
N ASP A 825 2.21 -7.88 55.60
CA ASP A 825 1.81 -9.26 55.31
C ASP A 825 3.03 -10.15 55.01
N ALA A 826 2.92 -11.44 55.31
CA ALA A 826 4.02 -12.40 55.23
C ALA A 826 4.70 -12.44 53.84
N ALA A 827 3.95 -12.19 52.77
CA ALA A 827 4.45 -12.15 51.39
C ALA A 827 5.43 -10.99 51.11
N TYR A 828 5.41 -9.94 51.94
CA TYR A 828 6.20 -8.70 51.75
C TYR A 828 7.25 -8.49 52.85
N LYS A 829 7.63 -9.55 53.57
CA LYS A 829 8.63 -9.48 54.66
C LYS A 829 10.08 -9.74 54.22
N GLY A 830 10.36 -10.01 52.95
CA GLY A 830 11.76 -10.14 52.47
C GLY A 830 12.48 -8.79 52.43
N HIS A 831 13.81 -8.78 52.59
CA HIS A 831 14.62 -7.55 52.62
C HIS A 831 14.52 -6.72 51.33
N PHE A 832 14.58 -7.40 50.18
CA PHE A 832 14.37 -6.77 48.86
C PHE A 832 13.01 -6.06 48.73
N TYR A 833 11.96 -6.57 49.40
CA TYR A 833 10.59 -6.04 49.33
C TYR A 833 10.33 -4.86 50.27
N ASN A 834 11.37 -4.25 50.86
CA ASN A 834 11.25 -3.06 51.69
C ASN A 834 11.08 -1.73 50.96
N THR A 835 10.88 -1.79 49.64
CA THR A 835 10.49 -0.65 48.80
C THR A 835 9.02 -0.30 48.94
N GLN A 836 8.72 0.99 48.87
CA GLN A 836 7.38 1.56 48.96
C GLN A 836 7.22 2.63 47.89
N GLY A 837 6.12 2.58 47.14
CA GLY A 837 5.90 3.48 46.02
C GLY A 837 4.61 3.21 45.28
N ARG A 838 4.34 4.04 44.27
CA ARG A 838 3.13 3.96 43.43
C ARG A 838 3.47 4.10 41.95
N HIS A 839 2.72 3.41 41.11
CA HIS A 839 2.88 3.46 39.66
C HIS A 839 2.17 4.66 39.05
N PHE A 840 2.82 5.23 38.05
CA PHE A 840 2.24 6.08 37.03
C PHE A 840 2.15 5.30 35.72
N SER A 841 0.94 4.93 35.31
CA SER A 841 0.71 4.14 34.09
C SER A 841 1.02 4.96 32.83
N VAL A 842 1.77 4.36 31.91
CA VAL A 842 2.12 4.93 30.61
C VAL A 842 1.22 4.31 29.55
N PHE A 843 0.49 5.15 28.80
CA PHE A 843 -0.33 4.69 27.68
C PHE A 843 0.54 4.53 26.43
N ASN A 844 0.98 3.30 26.15
CA ASN A 844 1.87 2.96 25.03
C ASN A 844 1.28 1.83 24.15
N PRO A 845 0.14 2.04 23.49
CA PRO A 845 -0.53 1.00 22.71
C PRO A 845 0.28 0.55 21.49
N ALA A 846 1.14 1.43 20.93
CA ALA A 846 2.03 1.12 19.82
C ALA A 846 3.29 0.33 20.21
N LYS A 847 3.45 0.00 21.52
CA LYS A 847 4.63 -0.69 22.05
C LYS A 847 5.95 -0.02 21.65
N LEU A 848 5.97 1.31 21.65
CA LEU A 848 7.16 2.09 21.31
C LEU A 848 8.29 1.76 22.28
N ILE A 849 9.47 1.45 21.72
CA ILE A 849 10.66 1.02 22.46
C ILE A 849 11.66 2.16 22.67
N LYS A 850 11.51 3.27 21.95
CA LYS A 850 12.26 4.51 22.20
C LYS A 850 11.46 5.36 23.17
N TRP A 851 12.10 5.69 24.28
CA TRP A 851 11.45 6.50 25.30
C TRP A 851 12.47 7.16 26.21
N GLU A 852 12.03 8.24 26.85
CA GLU A 852 12.75 8.92 27.92
C GLU A 852 11.84 8.97 29.14
N VAL A 853 12.41 8.68 30.31
CA VAL A 853 11.78 8.90 31.61
C VAL A 853 12.72 9.77 32.42
N SER A 854 12.20 10.86 32.99
CA SER A 854 12.98 11.77 33.82
C SER A 854 12.23 12.10 35.11
N GLY A 855 12.95 12.49 36.14
CA GLY A 855 12.41 13.03 37.38
C GLY A 855 13.49 13.74 38.19
N GLU A 856 13.09 14.43 39.24
CA GLU A 856 14.01 15.03 40.20
C GLU A 856 13.82 14.40 41.59
N ILE A 857 14.92 14.09 42.28
CA ILE A 857 14.95 13.52 43.62
C ILE A 857 15.65 14.52 44.56
N TYR A 858 15.06 14.78 45.72
CA TYR A 858 15.67 15.64 46.74
C TYR A 858 16.57 14.85 47.71
N VAL A 859 17.74 15.39 48.00
CA VAL A 859 18.70 14.89 49.00
C VAL A 859 18.79 15.87 50.16
N ASP A 860 18.38 15.43 51.35
CA ASP A 860 18.41 16.25 52.56
C ASP A 860 19.80 16.24 53.21
N ALA A 861 20.39 17.43 53.37
CA ALA A 861 21.67 17.64 54.04
C ALA A 861 21.71 17.03 55.46
N GLN A 862 20.59 17.03 56.18
CA GLN A 862 20.50 16.47 57.53
C GLN A 862 20.59 14.94 57.53
N MET A 863 20.09 14.27 56.49
CA MET A 863 20.20 12.81 56.36
C MET A 863 21.66 12.37 56.21
N ILE A 864 22.44 13.13 55.43
CA ILE A 864 23.88 12.92 55.27
C ILE A 864 24.61 13.22 56.59
N ALA A 865 24.40 14.41 57.17
CA ALA A 865 25.10 14.85 58.38
C ALA A 865 24.82 13.94 59.60
N ALA A 866 23.61 13.39 59.70
CA ALA A 866 23.22 12.47 60.77
C ALA A 866 23.55 11.00 60.48
N GLN A 867 24.13 10.69 59.30
CA GLN A 867 24.31 9.31 58.81
C GLN A 867 23.03 8.48 58.92
N LYS A 868 21.88 9.11 58.65
CA LYS A 868 20.58 8.47 58.66
C LYS A 868 20.37 7.78 57.31
N PRO A 869 20.13 6.46 57.27
CA PRO A 869 20.04 5.73 56.01
C PRO A 869 18.83 6.19 55.20
N PHE A 870 19.00 6.39 53.90
CA PHE A 870 17.91 6.67 52.97
C PHE A 870 18.20 6.06 51.61
N ARG A 871 17.12 5.86 50.85
CA ARG A 871 17.17 5.43 49.45
C ARG A 871 15.91 5.89 48.74
N SER A 872 16.11 6.61 47.63
CA SER A 872 15.07 7.24 46.83
C SER A 872 15.36 6.99 45.36
N GLU A 873 14.39 6.48 44.62
CA GLU A 873 14.65 5.87 43.31
C GLU A 873 13.52 6.16 42.32
N LEU A 874 13.86 6.20 41.04
CA LEU A 874 12.93 6.22 39.93
C LEU A 874 13.10 4.94 39.12
N TRP A 875 12.04 4.16 39.05
CA TRP A 875 11.99 2.87 38.38
C TRP A 875 11.10 2.97 37.14
N THR A 876 11.37 2.15 36.14
CA THR A 876 10.38 1.84 35.11
C THR A 876 9.95 0.38 35.20
N VAL A 877 8.69 0.11 34.89
CA VAL A 877 8.26 -1.22 34.47
C VAL A 877 8.19 -1.19 32.96
N SER A 878 8.97 -2.05 32.35
CA SER A 878 9.02 -2.19 30.90
C SER A 878 8.81 -3.65 30.51
N LYS A 879 8.48 -3.89 29.24
CA LYS A 879 8.40 -5.24 28.68
C LYS A 879 9.40 -5.40 27.55
N ASN A 880 10.13 -6.51 27.55
CA ASN A 880 11.03 -6.84 26.46
C ASN A 880 10.24 -7.05 25.18
N ALA A 881 10.56 -6.31 24.12
CA ALA A 881 9.84 -6.35 22.86
C ALA A 881 10.02 -7.69 22.13
N THR A 882 11.04 -8.48 22.49
CA THR A 882 11.33 -9.79 21.89
C THR A 882 10.80 -10.94 22.73
N THR A 883 11.07 -10.93 24.05
CA THR A 883 10.74 -12.07 24.93
C THR A 883 9.44 -11.91 25.70
N ASP A 884 8.87 -10.69 25.74
CA ASP A 884 7.71 -10.32 26.56
C ASP A 884 7.96 -10.36 28.09
N ASP A 885 9.22 -10.58 28.51
CA ASP A 885 9.63 -10.57 29.92
C ASP A 885 9.57 -9.15 30.51
N ASN A 886 9.33 -9.05 31.83
CA ASN A 886 9.36 -7.78 32.53
C ASN A 886 10.81 -7.33 32.76
N GLU A 887 11.06 -6.06 32.47
CA GLU A 887 12.37 -5.42 32.59
C GLU A 887 12.24 -4.19 33.50
N TYR A 888 13.23 -3.97 34.36
CA TYR A 888 13.16 -2.96 35.42
C TYR A 888 14.40 -2.05 35.43
N PRO A 889 14.54 -1.14 34.45
CA PRO A 889 15.51 -0.06 34.56
C PRO A 889 15.24 0.79 35.81
N MET A 890 16.27 0.95 36.66
CA MET A 890 16.14 1.61 37.95
C MET A 890 17.35 2.51 38.23
N LEU A 891 17.08 3.74 38.64
CA LEU A 891 18.09 4.76 38.94
C LEU A 891 17.70 5.49 40.23
N GLY A 892 18.64 5.63 41.16
CA GLY A 892 18.35 6.31 42.42
C GLY A 892 19.55 6.82 43.17
N ILE A 893 19.26 7.40 44.33
CA ILE A 893 20.23 8.01 45.24
C ILE A 893 20.08 7.36 46.61
N ALA A 894 21.21 7.00 47.22
CA ALA A 894 21.25 6.39 48.54
C ALA A 894 22.48 6.86 49.33
N ASN A 895 22.51 6.60 50.63
CA ASN A 895 23.72 6.75 51.45
C ASN A 895 24.03 5.46 52.23
N VAL A 896 23.67 4.29 51.70
CA VAL A 896 23.85 3.00 52.38
C VAL A 896 24.78 2.07 51.61
N ILE A 897 25.44 1.18 52.35
CA ILE A 897 26.12 -0.01 51.83
C ILE A 897 25.20 -1.19 52.11
N GLU A 898 24.87 -1.96 51.07
CA GLU A 898 24.05 -3.17 51.13
C GLU A 898 24.85 -4.36 50.57
N ASP A 899 24.52 -5.58 51.00
CA ASP A 899 25.04 -6.80 50.37
C ASP A 899 24.26 -7.17 49.10
N ALA A 900 24.66 -8.26 48.45
CA ALA A 900 24.05 -8.73 47.20
C ALA A 900 22.55 -9.05 47.32
N ASP A 901 22.06 -9.33 48.53
CA ASP A 901 20.63 -9.61 48.80
C ASP A 901 19.85 -8.32 49.16
N GLY A 902 20.50 -7.15 49.09
CA GLY A 902 19.92 -5.86 49.45
C GLY A 902 19.82 -5.64 50.95
N THR A 903 20.61 -6.38 51.76
CA THR A 903 20.62 -6.26 53.22
C THR A 903 21.59 -5.17 53.64
N TYR A 904 21.09 -4.21 54.43
CA TYR A 904 21.84 -3.08 54.96
C TYR A 904 23.07 -3.54 55.76
N GLN A 905 24.20 -2.88 55.55
CA GLN A 905 25.44 -3.12 56.29
C GLN A 905 25.84 -1.89 57.11
N SER A 906 25.83 -0.71 56.49
CA SER A 906 26.21 0.56 57.13
C SER A 906 25.73 1.77 56.35
N THR A 907 25.60 2.92 56.99
CA THR A 907 25.41 4.22 56.34
C THR A 907 26.76 4.88 56.03
N MET A 908 26.88 5.49 54.86
CA MET A 908 28.01 6.32 54.42
C MET A 908 27.89 7.75 54.96
N ASP A 909 29.00 8.49 54.98
CA ASP A 909 29.06 9.91 55.34
C ASP A 909 28.75 10.86 54.17
N HIS A 910 28.37 10.30 53.02
CA HIS A 910 27.99 10.99 51.79
C HIS A 910 26.88 10.21 51.06
N ALA A 911 26.21 10.86 50.11
CA ALA A 911 25.27 10.20 49.21
C ALA A 911 25.97 9.73 47.93
N VAL A 912 25.43 8.68 47.32
CA VAL A 912 25.90 8.08 46.07
C VAL A 912 24.74 7.86 45.12
N VAL A 913 25.03 7.87 43.83
CA VAL A 913 24.10 7.43 42.79
C VAL A 913 24.25 5.92 42.61
N ARG A 914 23.14 5.23 42.41
CA ARG A 914 23.10 3.79 42.13
C ARG A 914 22.20 3.51 40.94
N ILE A 915 22.59 2.52 40.16
CA ILE A 915 21.84 2.01 39.02
C ILE A 915 21.61 0.51 39.18
N TRP A 916 20.54 0.00 38.55
CA TRP A 916 20.38 -1.43 38.36
C TRP A 916 20.98 -1.84 37.02
N ASP A 917 21.91 -2.79 37.04
CA ASP A 917 22.54 -3.37 35.87
C ASP A 917 22.45 -4.91 35.87
N GLU A 918 23.15 -5.56 34.94
CA GLU A 918 23.20 -7.03 34.81
C GLU A 918 23.70 -7.78 36.07
N ASN A 919 24.37 -7.08 36.99
CA ASN A 919 24.87 -7.60 38.26
C ASN A 919 24.01 -7.19 39.46
N GLY A 920 22.89 -6.50 39.23
CA GLY A 920 22.00 -5.97 40.26
C GLY A 920 22.31 -4.51 40.60
N TRP A 921 22.20 -4.17 41.89
CA TRP A 921 22.44 -2.80 42.34
C TRP A 921 23.93 -2.45 42.40
N THR A 922 24.33 -1.44 41.65
CA THR A 922 25.72 -0.97 41.57
C THR A 922 25.80 0.53 41.89
N ASN A 923 26.69 0.91 42.82
CA ASN A 923 27.01 2.32 43.08
C ASN A 923 27.89 2.87 41.95
N VAL A 924 27.56 4.05 41.44
CA VAL A 924 28.34 4.70 40.38
C VAL A 924 29.52 5.45 41.00
N GLU A 925 30.73 5.04 40.63
CA GLU A 925 31.96 5.71 41.09
C GLU A 925 32.13 7.08 40.44
N ASN A 926 32.83 7.99 41.13
CA ASN A 926 33.20 9.33 40.64
C ASN A 926 32.03 10.28 40.31
N VAL A 927 30.83 9.98 40.78
CA VAL A 927 29.69 10.91 40.74
C VAL A 927 29.51 11.55 42.11
N VAL A 928 29.50 12.89 42.16
CA VAL A 928 29.30 13.66 43.39
C VAL A 928 27.81 13.91 43.58
N VAL A 929 27.27 13.53 44.73
CA VAL A 929 25.89 13.86 45.13
C VAL A 929 25.94 14.88 46.26
N GLU A 930 25.42 16.07 46.01
CA GLU A 930 25.32 17.14 47.00
C GLU A 930 23.94 17.12 47.69
N ALA A 931 23.71 18.01 48.65
CA ALA A 931 22.37 18.22 49.18
C ALA A 931 21.58 19.14 48.25
N GLY A 932 20.34 18.78 47.93
CA GLY A 932 19.51 19.53 46.99
C GLY A 932 18.73 18.63 46.04
N TRP A 933 18.15 19.25 45.00
CA TRP A 933 17.44 18.55 43.93
C TRP A 933 18.42 18.06 42.86
N HIS A 934 18.29 16.79 42.49
CA HIS A 934 19.08 16.17 41.43
C HIS A 934 18.18 15.57 40.35
N THR A 935 18.57 15.70 39.09
CA THR A 935 17.86 15.13 37.94
C THR A 935 18.31 13.70 37.73
N VAL A 936 17.35 12.78 37.68
CA VAL A 936 17.53 11.38 37.26
C VAL A 936 16.80 11.15 35.94
N LYS A 937 17.47 10.53 34.98
CA LYS A 937 16.91 10.29 33.65
C LYS A 937 17.35 8.95 33.08
N MET A 938 16.43 8.29 32.40
CA MET A 938 16.59 7.01 31.71
C MET A 938 16.17 7.19 30.26
N VAL A 939 17.04 6.85 29.32
CA VAL A 939 16.76 6.99 27.88
C VAL A 939 16.95 5.64 27.20
N SER A 940 15.88 5.13 26.61
CA SER A 940 15.92 4.01 25.67
C SER A 940 16.05 4.54 24.24
N ASP A 941 17.12 4.17 23.55
CA ASP A 941 17.33 4.46 22.12
C ASP A 941 16.67 3.41 21.20
N GLY A 942 15.94 2.45 21.79
CA GLY A 942 15.33 1.31 21.12
C GLY A 942 16.22 0.05 21.14
N THR A 943 17.48 0.18 21.55
CA THR A 943 18.42 -0.93 21.70
C THR A 943 18.87 -1.07 23.15
N ASN A 944 19.26 0.03 23.81
CA ASN A 944 19.77 0.04 25.16
C ASN A 944 19.13 1.15 25.99
N VAL A 945 19.10 0.97 27.32
CA VAL A 945 18.73 2.03 28.26
C VAL A 945 19.97 2.63 28.90
N THR A 946 20.17 3.93 28.70
CA THR A 946 21.26 4.71 29.29
C THR A 946 20.73 5.53 30.48
N TYR A 947 21.47 5.51 31.58
CA TYR A 947 21.21 6.29 32.78
C TYR A 947 21.94 7.62 32.75
N TYR A 948 21.24 8.67 33.17
CA TYR A 948 21.76 10.02 33.30
C TYR A 948 21.48 10.58 34.69
N PHE A 949 22.48 11.20 35.30
CA PHE A 949 22.38 11.93 36.56
C PHE A 949 22.90 13.35 36.36
N ASP A 950 22.09 14.36 36.68
CA ASP A 950 22.36 15.78 36.40
C ASP A 950 22.89 16.00 34.96
N ASP A 951 22.20 15.37 34.01
CA ASP A 951 22.48 15.35 32.57
C ASP A 951 23.82 14.71 32.13
N GLN A 952 24.56 14.09 33.05
CA GLN A 952 25.74 13.28 32.73
C GLN A 952 25.36 11.81 32.56
N ALA A 953 25.82 11.17 31.48
CA ALA A 953 25.66 9.73 31.30
C ALA A 953 26.53 8.98 32.33
N ILE A 954 25.91 8.07 33.08
CA ILE A 954 26.55 7.41 34.24
C ILE A 954 26.57 5.88 34.14
N GLY A 955 25.89 5.30 33.16
CA GLY A 955 25.90 3.86 32.94
C GLY A 955 24.74 3.40 32.04
N GLN A 956 24.62 2.09 31.89
CA GLN A 956 23.58 1.45 31.07
C GLN A 956 22.96 0.26 31.81
N TYR A 957 21.73 -0.09 31.47
CA TYR A 957 20.99 -1.19 32.08
C TYR A 957 21.58 -2.57 31.79
N ALA A 958 21.99 -2.81 30.55
CA ALA A 958 22.54 -4.08 30.11
C ALA A 958 23.67 -3.85 29.11
N SER A 959 24.61 -4.79 29.06
CA SER A 959 25.66 -4.82 28.03
C SER A 959 25.14 -5.33 26.68
N ALA A 960 24.15 -6.22 26.72
CA ALA A 960 23.45 -6.74 25.55
C ALA A 960 22.26 -5.82 25.17
N SER A 961 21.89 -5.86 23.89
CA SER A 961 20.71 -5.17 23.38
C SER A 961 19.45 -5.67 24.08
N THR A 962 18.71 -4.74 24.69
CA THR A 962 17.44 -4.99 25.38
C THR A 962 16.40 -3.99 24.89
N PRO A 963 15.72 -4.27 23.76
CA PRO A 963 14.64 -3.43 23.26
C PRO A 963 13.42 -3.58 24.19
N ILE A 964 13.02 -2.52 24.89
CA ILE A 964 11.95 -2.60 25.89
C ILE A 964 10.90 -1.49 25.71
N CYS A 965 9.62 -1.85 25.84
CA CYS A 965 8.50 -0.91 25.80
C CYS A 965 8.11 -0.47 27.23
N LEU A 966 7.96 0.84 27.42
CA LEU A 966 7.62 1.41 28.73
C LEU A 966 6.14 1.18 29.06
N LEU A 967 5.86 0.66 30.28
CA LEU A 967 4.51 0.41 30.78
C LEU A 967 4.13 1.32 31.94
N SER A 968 5.06 1.60 32.86
CA SER A 968 4.82 2.52 33.96
C SER A 968 6.11 3.11 34.52
N VAL A 969 5.99 4.26 35.18
CA VAL A 969 7.06 4.92 35.94
C VAL A 969 6.73 4.86 37.42
N MET A 970 7.70 4.57 38.28
CA MET A 970 7.48 4.38 39.72
C MET A 970 8.56 5.11 40.53
N PRO A 971 8.21 6.20 41.21
CA PRO A 971 9.03 6.75 42.29
C PRO A 971 8.96 5.80 43.48
N GLN A 972 10.08 5.55 44.15
CA GLN A 972 10.16 4.59 45.26
C GLN A 972 11.07 5.05 46.39
N ALA A 973 10.75 4.62 47.60
CA ALA A 973 11.50 4.85 48.82
C ALA A 973 11.73 3.53 49.56
N PHE A 974 12.82 3.40 50.32
CA PHE A 974 13.11 2.17 51.08
C PHE A 974 13.04 2.35 52.59
N HIS A 975 12.45 1.37 53.28
CA HIS A 975 12.29 1.40 54.74
C HIS A 975 13.33 0.52 55.46
N TYR A 976 14.15 1.12 56.33
CA TYR A 976 15.26 0.43 57.02
C TYR A 976 14.91 -0.13 58.42
N ASP A 977 13.62 -0.22 58.74
CA ASP A 977 13.13 -0.83 59.99
C ASP A 977 12.76 -2.27 59.70
N TYR A 978 13.78 -3.11 59.68
CA TYR A 978 13.68 -4.56 59.49
C TYR A 978 14.67 -5.32 60.36
N GLN A 979 14.43 -6.62 60.54
CA GLN A 979 15.25 -7.49 61.41
C GLN A 979 16.32 -8.24 60.62
N HIS A 980 17.51 -8.38 61.20
CA HIS A 980 18.49 -9.42 60.83
C HIS A 980 17.92 -10.83 61.05
N THR A 981 18.54 -11.81 60.40
CA THR A 981 18.30 -13.25 60.64
C THR A 981 18.56 -13.69 62.09
N ASP A 982 19.28 -12.89 62.88
CA ASP A 982 19.55 -13.12 64.31
C ASP A 982 18.59 -12.38 65.27
N GLY A 983 17.57 -11.68 64.73
CA GLY A 983 16.52 -11.00 65.49
C GLY A 983 16.86 -9.56 65.93
N ARG A 984 18.03 -9.01 65.58
CA ARG A 984 18.38 -7.59 65.82
C ARG A 984 17.78 -6.69 64.74
N TRP A 985 17.26 -5.53 65.11
CA TRP A 985 16.75 -4.54 64.14
C TRP A 985 17.88 -3.67 63.59
N PHE A 986 17.87 -3.39 62.29
CA PHE A 986 18.86 -2.53 61.64
C PHE A 986 18.72 -1.07 62.06
N TYR A 987 17.50 -0.54 62.01
CA TYR A 987 17.19 0.83 62.42
C TYR A 987 15.77 0.90 63.02
N PRO A 988 15.60 0.59 64.32
CA PRO A 988 14.28 0.62 64.96
C PRO A 988 13.71 2.03 64.97
N ASP A 989 12.39 2.15 64.86
CA ASP A 989 11.65 3.42 64.84
C ASP A 989 12.05 4.32 63.66
N TYR A 990 12.44 3.71 62.54
CA TYR A 990 12.85 4.44 61.34
C TYR A 990 11.71 5.33 60.84
N THR A 991 12.06 6.56 60.48
CA THR A 991 11.18 7.50 59.81
C THR A 991 11.94 8.17 58.68
N CYS A 992 11.34 8.35 57.52
CA CYS A 992 11.94 9.07 56.41
C CYS A 992 10.87 9.77 55.59
N GLU A 993 11.20 10.94 55.07
CA GLU A 993 10.44 11.56 54.00
C GLU A 993 11.33 11.59 52.76
N THR A 994 10.75 11.25 51.61
CA THR A 994 11.41 11.43 50.32
C THR A 994 10.52 12.25 49.40
N TYR A 995 11.16 12.98 48.49
CA TYR A 995 10.54 14.00 47.69
C TYR A 995 10.94 13.85 46.23
N PHE A 996 9.93 13.86 45.36
CA PHE A 996 10.08 13.76 43.91
C PHE A 996 9.33 14.88 43.21
N CYS A 997 9.83 15.38 42.10
CA CYS A 997 9.07 16.28 41.23
C CYS A 997 9.49 16.14 39.76
N ASN A 998 8.79 16.85 38.86
CA ASN A 998 9.10 16.87 37.43
C ASN A 998 9.24 15.49 36.80
N ILE A 999 8.39 14.54 37.23
CA ILE A 999 8.40 13.17 36.70
C ILE A 999 7.66 13.17 35.37
N ASN A 1000 8.37 12.85 34.31
CA ASN A 1000 7.88 12.92 32.94
C ASN A 1000 8.25 11.64 32.19
N TYR A 1001 7.43 11.30 31.19
CA TYR A 1001 7.84 10.37 30.15
C TYR A 1001 7.64 10.99 28.77
N ASN A 1002 8.45 10.53 27.82
CA ASN A 1002 8.32 10.81 26.40
C ASN A 1002 8.53 9.51 25.62
N LEU A 1003 7.69 9.23 24.65
CA LEU A 1003 7.75 8.08 23.73
C LEU A 1003 8.09 8.63 22.34
N ALA A 1004 8.89 7.90 21.59
CA ALA A 1004 9.23 8.25 20.22
C ALA A 1004 8.95 7.07 19.28
N GLU A 1005 8.41 7.40 18.10
CA GLU A 1005 8.23 6.45 17.00
C GLU A 1005 9.58 6.01 16.39
#